data_AF-A0A2E2HFU0-F1
#
_entry.id   AF-A0A2E2HFU0-F1
#
_cell.length_a   1.000
_cell.length_b   1.000
_cell.length_c   1.000
_cell.angle_alpha   90.00
_cell.angle_beta   90.00
_cell.angle_gamma   90.00
#
_symmetry.space_group_name_H-M   'P 1'
#
loop_
_entity.id
_entity.type
_entity.pdbx_description
1 polymer ?
#
loop_
_entity_poly.entity_id
_entity_poly.type
_entity_poly.pdbx_seq_one_letter_code
_entity_poly.pdbx_strand_id
1 'polypeptide(L)'
;MLSDQVKQDIQSYYSQYLQNRNLQARFGQKLMIAEIARTLGKLELDDDGKRTNEFAPVCVVEAGTGTGKTIAYLIAALPVARALGKQLVVATATVALQEQLMQKDIPELQANTDLHFTSALAKGRGRYLCLSRLDNVLRENASQTAMQDLYGLELEDSTDLDLKLYQNMQKALEDKDWQGERDDWPQVLEDKQWRAVSVEHGQCSGSRCSNFRSCYFFRSRQRIQESECIIANQDLVLADLSLGGGAILPHPEDSIYIFDEAHHLPIKGVSHFANFLALRFALRWLDQARKLFTRLQAQGSNEFQGLFEKADGAALELREKVQETFLLFEQFASQTESGTAAQKQYTFPRGVLPDALRDSTAVLYLSFSQLSQALDSIMNKVRRSMEDQGGALPAETAEAWYPQLGLLQTRCESALTLCLHFSAEDEPGEVPQARWLAFSDGQDEEDIILSCSPILAAANLTEKLWDECLAAVLTSATLSALGSFDFLSMRAGLHDETHLCRIGSPFDHASAAVLRVPESGFDAGDGAGHTQAIIAYLPVLLEKDKAALVLFSSRRQMQDVLYGLNDEFKSWVLCQDDYSKQLLIKKHKQAVDAGDRSIIFGLASMSEGVDLPGAYCTHVVIAKLPFAVPDNPVDLTLGQWMKAQGLNPFQELSVPEAAMKLVQASGRLLRNEKDQGSITVLDERLLTRQYGKAILDSMPDYRLEKFRPE
;
A
#
# COMPACT_ATOMS: atom_id res chain seq x y z
N MET A 1 20.93 12.07 -24.64
CA MET A 1 21.26 10.77 -25.30
C MET A 1 22.24 10.01 -24.42
N LEU A 2 22.07 8.69 -24.24
CA LEU A 2 23.02 7.88 -23.49
C LEU A 2 24.42 7.89 -24.12
N SER A 3 25.45 7.98 -23.27
CA SER A 3 26.84 7.84 -23.69
C SER A 3 27.09 6.43 -24.25
N ASP A 4 28.07 6.31 -25.15
CA ASP A 4 28.40 5.00 -25.74
C ASP A 4 28.95 4.02 -24.70
N GLN A 5 29.58 4.53 -23.64
CA GLN A 5 30.02 3.72 -22.50
C GLN A 5 28.84 3.07 -21.79
N VAL A 6 27.81 3.83 -21.43
CA VAL A 6 26.63 3.29 -20.73
C VAL A 6 25.91 2.25 -21.59
N LYS A 7 25.83 2.46 -22.90
CA LYS A 7 25.25 1.46 -23.82
C LYS A 7 26.07 0.17 -23.83
N GLN A 8 27.39 0.27 -23.87
CA GLN A 8 28.28 -0.89 -23.83
C GLN A 8 28.17 -1.64 -22.50
N ASP A 9 28.10 -0.92 -21.39
CA ASP A 9 27.93 -1.50 -20.06
C ASP A 9 26.63 -2.31 -19.97
N ILE A 10 25.49 -1.71 -20.37
CA ILE A 10 24.18 -2.40 -20.41
C ILE A 10 24.24 -3.67 -21.26
N GLN A 11 24.83 -3.61 -22.45
CA GLN A 11 24.96 -4.76 -23.35
C GLN A 11 25.87 -5.84 -22.79
N SER A 12 26.97 -5.45 -22.14
CA SER A 12 27.93 -6.35 -21.51
C SER A 12 27.29 -7.09 -20.34
N TYR A 13 26.68 -6.37 -19.39
CA TYR A 13 26.02 -6.98 -18.23
C TYR A 13 24.91 -7.93 -18.63
N TYR A 14 24.10 -7.56 -19.63
CA TYR A 14 23.06 -8.46 -20.13
C TYR A 14 23.64 -9.73 -20.76
N SER A 15 24.72 -9.60 -21.54
CA SER A 15 25.38 -10.75 -22.17
C SER A 15 26.02 -11.68 -21.14
N GLN A 16 26.68 -11.12 -20.12
CA GLN A 16 27.26 -11.87 -19.00
C GLN A 16 26.19 -12.63 -18.22
N TYR A 17 25.07 -11.96 -17.89
CA TYR A 17 23.97 -12.58 -17.15
C TYR A 17 23.42 -13.81 -17.90
N LEU A 18 23.19 -13.67 -19.22
CA LEU A 18 22.71 -14.78 -20.04
C LEU A 18 23.71 -15.93 -20.11
N GLN A 19 25.00 -15.64 -20.33
CA GLN A 19 26.05 -16.66 -20.44
C GLN A 19 26.23 -17.43 -19.13
N ASN A 20 26.37 -16.72 -18.00
CA ASN A 20 26.62 -17.34 -16.70
C ASN A 20 25.44 -18.18 -16.20
N ARG A 21 24.20 -17.81 -16.58
CA ARG A 21 22.99 -18.55 -16.24
C ARG A 21 22.60 -19.60 -17.28
N ASN A 22 23.36 -19.75 -18.37
CA ASN A 22 23.00 -20.60 -19.52
C ASN A 22 21.58 -20.33 -20.04
N LEU A 23 21.20 -19.05 -20.12
CA LEU A 23 19.88 -18.61 -20.58
C LEU A 23 19.94 -18.18 -22.04
N GLN A 24 18.84 -18.40 -22.76
CA GLN A 24 18.66 -17.82 -24.09
C GLN A 24 18.12 -16.40 -23.99
N ALA A 25 18.62 -15.53 -24.85
CA ALA A 25 18.14 -14.17 -24.98
C ALA A 25 16.66 -14.15 -25.40
N ARG A 26 15.82 -13.48 -24.62
CA ARG A 26 14.41 -13.25 -24.96
C ARG A 26 14.26 -11.89 -25.65
N PHE A 27 13.58 -11.87 -26.80
CA PHE A 27 13.32 -10.63 -27.53
C PHE A 27 12.60 -9.58 -26.65
N GLY A 28 11.55 -9.99 -25.94
CA GLY A 28 10.80 -9.09 -25.06
C GLY A 28 11.66 -8.48 -23.95
N GLN A 29 12.59 -9.24 -23.37
CA GLN A 29 13.50 -8.73 -22.34
C GLN A 29 14.49 -7.71 -22.91
N LYS A 30 15.07 -7.99 -24.09
CA LYS A 30 15.95 -7.04 -24.80
C LYS A 30 15.23 -5.76 -25.16
N LEU A 31 13.98 -5.87 -25.64
CA LEU A 31 13.16 -4.73 -25.99
C LEU A 31 12.86 -3.88 -24.74
N MET A 32 12.50 -4.50 -23.62
CA MET A 32 12.28 -3.80 -22.35
C MET A 32 13.52 -3.01 -21.91
N ILE A 33 14.70 -3.64 -21.94
CA ILE A 33 15.96 -2.96 -21.62
C ILE A 33 16.17 -1.75 -22.54
N ALA A 34 15.95 -1.92 -23.84
CA ALA A 34 16.16 -0.86 -24.83
C ALA A 34 15.18 0.31 -24.66
N GLU A 35 13.89 0.07 -24.40
CA GLU A 35 12.89 1.13 -24.20
C GLU A 35 13.14 1.92 -22.91
N ILE A 36 13.51 1.23 -21.82
CA ILE A 36 13.89 1.89 -20.56
C ILE A 36 15.13 2.75 -20.77
N ALA A 37 16.21 2.16 -21.31
CA ALA A 37 17.47 2.87 -21.52
C ALA A 37 17.29 4.07 -22.48
N ARG A 38 16.48 3.92 -23.54
CA ARG A 38 16.18 5.02 -24.47
C ARG A 38 15.44 6.16 -23.79
N THR A 39 14.44 5.84 -22.94
CA THR A 39 13.65 6.85 -22.24
C THR A 39 14.49 7.58 -21.20
N LEU A 40 15.23 6.86 -20.35
CA LEU A 40 16.14 7.48 -19.38
C LEU A 40 17.26 8.29 -20.08
N GLY A 41 17.66 7.88 -21.28
CA GLY A 41 18.62 8.61 -22.11
C GLY A 41 18.16 9.96 -22.65
N LYS A 42 16.88 10.31 -22.49
CA LYS A 42 16.32 11.64 -22.79
C LYS A 42 16.51 12.65 -21.66
N LEU A 43 17.00 12.21 -20.50
CA LEU A 43 17.27 13.10 -19.37
C LEU A 43 18.33 14.14 -19.77
N GLU A 44 18.02 15.40 -19.46
CA GLU A 44 18.87 16.56 -19.66
C GLU A 44 19.13 17.19 -18.29
N LEU A 45 20.41 17.38 -17.96
CA LEU A 45 20.86 17.99 -16.72
C LEU A 45 21.67 19.25 -17.02
N ASP A 46 21.57 20.26 -16.15
CA ASP A 46 22.47 21.42 -16.14
C ASP A 46 23.82 21.09 -15.48
N ASP A 47 24.71 22.10 -15.39
CA ASP A 47 26.04 21.97 -14.78
C ASP A 47 25.98 21.64 -13.28
N ASP A 48 24.87 21.96 -12.60
CA ASP A 48 24.61 21.64 -11.20
C ASP A 48 23.96 20.25 -11.02
N GLY A 49 23.74 19.52 -12.12
CA GLY A 49 23.15 18.19 -12.11
C GLY A 49 21.64 18.18 -11.88
N LYS A 50 20.95 19.31 -12.13
CA LYS A 50 19.50 19.44 -12.03
C LYS A 50 18.81 19.22 -13.37
N ARG A 51 17.63 18.61 -13.34
CA ARG A 51 16.83 18.32 -14.54
C ARG A 51 16.38 19.62 -15.23
N THR A 52 16.62 19.71 -16.54
CA THR A 52 16.19 20.84 -17.38
C THR A 52 15.04 20.50 -18.33
N ASN A 53 14.67 19.22 -18.44
CA ASN A 53 13.47 18.82 -19.19
C ASN A 53 12.24 19.53 -18.61
N GLU A 54 11.27 19.89 -19.44
CA GLU A 54 9.96 20.36 -18.97
C GLU A 54 9.28 19.26 -18.13
N PHE A 55 9.09 18.08 -18.72
CA PHE A 55 8.56 16.90 -18.05
C PHE A 55 9.64 15.85 -17.82
N ALA A 56 9.56 15.14 -16.69
CA ALA A 56 10.50 14.06 -16.40
C ALA A 56 10.35 12.94 -17.46
N PRO A 57 11.44 12.33 -17.95
CA PRO A 57 11.33 11.16 -18.81
C PRO A 57 10.68 9.99 -18.06
N VAL A 58 9.42 9.68 -18.41
CA VAL A 58 8.67 8.55 -17.84
C VAL A 58 8.48 7.45 -18.88
N CYS A 59 8.78 6.20 -18.48
CA CYS A 59 8.65 5.01 -19.30
C CYS A 59 7.63 4.03 -18.68
N VAL A 60 6.52 3.79 -19.36
CA VAL A 60 5.53 2.78 -18.97
C VAL A 60 5.72 1.56 -19.84
N VAL A 61 6.13 0.45 -19.25
CA VAL A 61 6.37 -0.82 -19.96
C VAL A 61 5.52 -1.93 -19.37
N GLU A 62 4.46 -2.30 -20.09
CA GLU A 62 3.74 -3.54 -19.84
C GLU A 62 4.55 -4.70 -20.41
N ALA A 63 4.98 -5.63 -19.56
CA ALA A 63 5.74 -6.79 -19.97
C ALA A 63 5.20 -8.05 -19.29
N GLY A 64 4.73 -8.99 -20.13
CA GLY A 64 4.08 -10.23 -19.69
C GLY A 64 4.88 -11.04 -18.66
N THR A 65 4.21 -11.94 -17.94
CA THR A 65 4.87 -12.86 -17.00
C THR A 65 5.99 -13.63 -17.69
N GLY A 66 7.06 -13.93 -16.95
CA GLY A 66 8.23 -14.63 -17.52
C GLY A 66 9.18 -13.78 -18.38
N THR A 67 8.86 -12.51 -18.70
CA THR A 67 9.78 -11.64 -19.48
C THR A 67 11.10 -11.33 -18.76
N GLY A 68 11.17 -11.53 -17.44
CA GLY A 68 12.36 -11.20 -16.64
C GLY A 68 12.47 -9.70 -16.35
N LYS A 69 11.34 -9.07 -15.99
CA LYS A 69 11.18 -7.63 -15.73
C LYS A 69 12.22 -7.08 -14.76
N THR A 70 12.39 -7.75 -13.62
CA THR A 70 13.31 -7.36 -12.55
C THR A 70 14.73 -7.15 -13.04
N ILE A 71 15.28 -8.17 -13.71
CA ILE A 71 16.64 -8.09 -14.27
C ILE A 71 16.71 -7.05 -15.40
N ALA A 72 15.66 -6.92 -16.22
CA ALA A 72 15.64 -5.97 -17.32
C ALA A 72 15.72 -4.51 -16.83
N TYR A 73 14.90 -4.11 -15.84
CA TYR A 73 14.95 -2.73 -15.35
C TYR A 73 16.23 -2.44 -14.55
N LEU A 74 16.77 -3.41 -13.79
CA LEU A 74 18.02 -3.21 -13.04
C LEU A 74 19.20 -3.00 -13.99
N ILE A 75 19.34 -3.86 -15.01
CA ILE A 75 20.41 -3.74 -16.01
C ILE A 75 20.27 -2.47 -16.84
N ALA A 76 19.05 -2.01 -17.11
CA ALA A 76 18.83 -0.80 -17.89
C ALA A 76 19.07 0.49 -17.07
N ALA A 77 18.56 0.55 -15.84
CA ALA A 77 18.51 1.79 -15.07
C ALA A 77 19.73 2.03 -14.17
N LEU A 78 20.31 1.00 -13.56
CA LEU A 78 21.48 1.17 -12.66
C LEU A 78 22.69 1.80 -13.35
N PRO A 79 23.11 1.34 -14.56
CA PRO A 79 24.23 1.97 -15.25
C PRO A 79 23.97 3.43 -15.59
N VAL A 80 22.71 3.79 -15.89
CA VAL A 80 22.30 5.17 -16.16
C VAL A 80 22.38 6.01 -14.88
N ALA A 81 21.78 5.55 -13.78
CA ALA A 81 21.82 6.23 -12.49
C ALA A 81 23.26 6.48 -12.03
N ARG A 82 24.12 5.45 -12.13
CA ARG A 82 25.54 5.53 -11.80
C ARG A 82 26.30 6.56 -12.65
N ALA A 83 26.08 6.54 -13.97
CA ALA A 83 26.75 7.49 -14.87
C ALA A 83 26.35 8.95 -14.59
N LEU A 84 25.17 9.17 -14.01
CA LEU A 84 24.67 10.48 -13.61
C LEU A 84 25.03 10.86 -12.16
N GLY A 85 25.60 9.94 -11.38
CA GLY A 85 25.84 10.14 -9.95
C GLY A 85 24.56 10.26 -9.11
N LYS A 86 23.47 9.63 -9.57
CA LYS A 86 22.14 9.69 -8.97
C LYS A 86 21.72 8.33 -8.40
N GLN A 87 20.73 8.32 -7.52
CA GLN A 87 20.28 7.09 -6.85
C GLN A 87 19.11 6.44 -7.59
N LEU A 88 19.08 5.11 -7.60
CA LEU A 88 17.95 4.34 -8.14
C LEU A 88 17.04 3.88 -7.00
N VAL A 89 15.77 4.28 -7.02
CA VAL A 89 14.75 3.84 -6.05
C VAL A 89 13.84 2.81 -6.71
N VAL A 90 13.90 1.56 -6.28
CA VAL A 90 13.01 0.48 -6.74
C VAL A 90 11.88 0.29 -5.73
N ALA A 91 10.65 0.61 -6.14
CA ALA A 91 9.44 0.58 -5.35
C ALA A 91 8.54 -0.58 -5.75
N THR A 92 8.50 -1.63 -4.91
CA THR A 92 7.66 -2.82 -5.14
C THR A 92 6.27 -2.66 -4.54
N ALA A 93 5.26 -3.32 -5.12
CA ALA A 93 3.90 -3.26 -4.59
C ALA A 93 3.72 -3.91 -3.21
N THR A 94 4.54 -4.88 -2.81
CA THR A 94 4.41 -5.57 -1.51
C THR A 94 5.75 -5.78 -0.83
N VAL A 95 5.72 -5.97 0.49
CA VAL A 95 6.91 -6.31 1.30
C VAL A 95 7.51 -7.65 0.86
N ALA A 96 6.68 -8.63 0.47
CA ALA A 96 7.18 -9.92 -0.03
C ALA A 96 7.98 -9.79 -1.33
N LEU A 97 7.54 -8.92 -2.26
CA LEU A 97 8.31 -8.62 -3.47
C LEU A 97 9.60 -7.84 -3.15
N GLN A 98 9.54 -6.96 -2.16
CA GLN A 98 10.69 -6.21 -1.64
C GLN A 98 11.78 -7.15 -1.10
N GLU A 99 11.40 -8.15 -0.31
CA GLU A 99 12.28 -9.18 0.23
C GLU A 99 12.84 -10.08 -0.88
N GLN A 100 12.00 -10.48 -1.84
CA GLN A 100 12.44 -11.28 -3.00
C GLN A 100 13.54 -10.56 -3.78
N LEU A 101 13.34 -9.25 -4.04
CA LEU A 101 14.31 -8.43 -4.74
C LEU A 101 15.65 -8.38 -4.00
N MET A 102 15.62 -8.16 -2.68
CA MET A 102 16.82 -8.05 -1.84
C MET A 102 17.55 -9.38 -1.60
N GLN A 103 16.83 -10.46 -1.35
CA GLN A 103 17.41 -11.74 -0.93
C GLN A 103 17.77 -12.65 -2.10
N LYS A 104 17.14 -12.43 -3.27
CA LYS A 104 17.29 -13.31 -4.43
C LYS A 104 17.73 -12.56 -5.68
N ASP A 105 16.91 -11.63 -6.18
CA ASP A 105 17.10 -11.10 -7.54
C ASP A 105 18.36 -10.21 -7.66
N ILE A 106 18.63 -9.33 -6.68
CA ILE A 106 19.85 -8.51 -6.64
C ILE A 106 21.11 -9.37 -6.43
N PRO A 107 21.21 -10.24 -5.41
CA PRO A 107 22.35 -11.13 -5.25
C PRO A 107 22.60 -12.01 -6.48
N GLU A 108 21.53 -12.50 -7.12
CA GLU A 108 21.63 -13.26 -8.36
C GLU A 108 22.24 -12.44 -9.49
N LEU A 109 21.79 -11.20 -9.69
CA LEU A 109 22.34 -10.30 -10.71
C LEU A 109 23.84 -10.05 -10.48
N GLN A 110 24.23 -9.71 -9.24
CA GLN A 110 25.62 -9.42 -8.89
C GLN A 110 26.53 -10.66 -8.96
N ALA A 111 26.00 -11.86 -8.71
CA ALA A 111 26.78 -13.10 -8.81
C ALA A 111 27.03 -13.53 -10.27
N ASN A 112 26.26 -13.00 -11.23
CA ASN A 112 26.30 -13.41 -12.64
C ASN A 112 26.73 -12.29 -13.58
N THR A 113 27.08 -11.11 -13.08
CA THR A 113 27.53 -9.95 -13.87
C THR A 113 28.58 -9.17 -13.11
N ASP A 114 29.38 -8.36 -13.82
CA ASP A 114 30.34 -7.44 -13.22
C ASP A 114 29.66 -6.15 -12.67
N LEU A 115 28.32 -6.09 -12.68
CA LEU A 115 27.54 -4.99 -12.13
C LEU A 115 27.49 -5.10 -10.59
N HIS A 116 28.55 -4.64 -9.93
CA HIS A 116 28.59 -4.52 -8.47
C HIS A 116 28.05 -3.17 -8.03
N PHE A 117 27.13 -3.14 -7.05
CA PHE A 117 26.53 -1.92 -6.52
C PHE A 117 26.13 -2.07 -5.05
N THR A 118 26.00 -0.96 -4.33
CA THR A 118 25.44 -0.97 -2.96
C THR A 118 23.92 -0.90 -3.00
N SER A 119 23.27 -1.74 -2.18
CA SER A 119 21.81 -1.76 -2.04
C SER A 119 21.36 -1.63 -0.59
N ALA A 120 20.33 -0.83 -0.33
CA ALA A 120 19.72 -0.69 1.00
C ALA A 120 18.20 -0.87 0.98
N LEU A 121 17.67 -1.49 2.03
CA LEU A 121 16.24 -1.71 2.23
C LEU A 121 15.63 -0.54 3.02
N ALA A 122 14.71 0.20 2.41
CA ALA A 122 13.98 1.27 3.06
C ALA A 122 12.72 0.75 3.75
N LYS A 123 12.60 1.03 5.06
CA LYS A 123 11.43 0.68 5.89
C LYS A 123 10.89 1.92 6.61
N GLY A 124 9.63 1.85 7.02
CA GLY A 124 8.99 2.88 7.85
C GLY A 124 9.61 2.96 9.26
N ARG A 125 9.54 4.14 9.90
CA ARG A 125 10.15 4.36 11.23
C ARG A 125 9.64 3.40 12.29
N GLY A 126 8.34 3.12 12.29
CA GLY A 126 7.69 2.18 13.20
C GLY A 126 8.12 0.72 13.01
N ARG A 127 9.05 0.39 12.10
CA ARG A 127 9.68 -0.94 11.97
C ARG A 127 10.99 -1.05 12.74
N TYR A 128 11.46 0.03 13.36
CA TYR A 128 12.70 0.05 14.13
C TYR A 128 12.44 0.29 15.62
N LEU A 129 13.19 -0.42 16.45
CA LEU A 129 13.22 -0.25 17.90
C LEU A 129 13.77 1.12 18.28
N CYS A 130 13.09 1.79 19.21
CA CYS A 130 13.57 3.02 19.82
C CYS A 130 14.28 2.68 21.14
N LEU A 131 15.61 2.85 21.16
CA LEU A 131 16.44 2.62 22.36
C LEU A 131 15.93 3.39 23.58
N SER A 132 15.55 4.66 23.40
CA SER A 132 15.00 5.48 24.49
C SER A 132 13.68 4.94 25.04
N ARG A 133 12.79 4.39 24.19
CA ARG A 133 11.55 3.74 24.66
C ARG A 133 11.83 2.45 25.40
N LEU A 134 12.74 1.62 24.87
CA LEU A 134 13.16 0.39 25.54
C LEU A 134 13.74 0.69 26.93
N ASP A 135 14.63 1.68 27.03
CA ASP A 135 15.21 2.11 28.31
C ASP A 135 14.13 2.55 29.30
N ASN A 136 13.14 3.33 28.84
CA ASN A 136 12.04 3.79 29.69
C ASN A 136 11.18 2.64 30.20
N VAL A 137 10.78 1.69 29.34
CA VAL A 137 9.96 0.54 29.72
C VAL A 137 10.69 -0.38 30.72
N LEU A 138 12.01 -0.52 30.56
CA LEU A 138 12.85 -1.29 31.48
C LEU A 138 13.08 -0.55 32.83
N ARG A 139 13.15 0.79 32.81
CA ARG A 139 13.31 1.63 34.02
C ARG A 139 12.02 1.76 34.84
N GLU A 140 10.87 2.02 34.20
CA GLU A 140 9.58 2.21 34.88
C GLU A 140 9.16 0.96 35.68
N ASN A 141 9.55 -0.24 35.23
CA ASN A 141 9.31 -1.50 35.94
C ASN A 141 10.25 -1.78 37.13
N ALA A 142 11.35 -1.02 37.31
CA ALA A 142 12.15 -1.11 38.53
C ALA A 142 11.49 -0.39 39.73
N SER A 143 10.44 0.40 39.49
CA SER A 143 9.66 1.15 40.48
C SER A 143 8.18 0.77 40.45
N GLN A 144 7.86 -0.51 40.66
CA GLN A 144 6.47 -0.99 40.74
C GLN A 144 5.81 -0.58 42.07
N THR A 145 5.22 0.62 42.16
CA THR A 145 3.99 0.88 42.98
C THR A 145 3.26 2.22 42.69
N ALA A 146 3.77 3.18 41.90
CA ALA A 146 3.22 4.55 41.96
C ALA A 146 2.64 5.18 40.68
N MET A 147 2.74 4.58 39.48
CA MET A 147 2.38 5.29 38.23
C MET A 147 1.52 4.49 37.24
N GLN A 148 0.61 3.65 37.75
CA GLN A 148 -0.29 2.84 36.92
C GLN A 148 -1.46 3.64 36.30
N ASP A 149 -1.68 4.90 36.70
CA ASP A 149 -2.70 5.82 36.14
C ASP A 149 -2.20 6.71 34.99
N LEU A 150 -0.96 6.55 34.51
CA LEU A 150 -0.24 7.66 33.87
C LEU A 150 -0.30 7.77 32.33
N TYR A 151 -0.62 6.71 31.58
CA TYR A 151 -0.43 6.75 30.12
C TYR A 151 -1.68 6.96 29.24
N GLY A 152 -2.92 6.79 29.71
CA GLY A 152 -4.15 7.16 28.99
C GLY A 152 -4.41 6.46 27.63
N LEU A 153 -3.40 5.90 26.98
CA LEU A 153 -3.52 4.80 26.06
C LEU A 153 -3.95 3.61 26.92
N GLU A 154 -5.01 2.90 26.55
CA GLU A 154 -5.36 1.58 27.08
C GLU A 154 -4.23 0.59 26.74
N LEU A 155 -3.08 0.74 27.38
CA LEU A 155 -2.13 -0.34 27.55
C LEU A 155 -2.70 -1.14 28.73
N GLU A 156 -3.60 -2.08 28.44
CA GLU A 156 -3.97 -3.07 29.46
C GLU A 156 -2.67 -3.68 30.00
N ASP A 157 -2.60 -3.89 31.31
CA ASP A 157 -1.43 -4.29 32.09
C ASP A 157 -0.30 -4.94 31.27
N SER A 158 0.88 -4.31 31.24
CA SER A 158 2.08 -4.97 30.71
C SER A 158 2.32 -6.23 31.54
N THR A 159 2.20 -7.39 30.90
CA THR A 159 2.31 -8.67 31.59
C THR A 159 3.78 -8.94 31.95
N ASP A 160 4.05 -9.79 32.94
CA ASP A 160 5.42 -10.29 33.22
C ASP A 160 6.11 -10.89 31.98
N LEU A 161 5.32 -11.33 30.98
CA LEU A 161 5.79 -11.83 29.70
C LEU A 161 6.35 -10.71 28.81
N ASP A 162 5.73 -9.53 28.80
CA ASP A 162 6.20 -8.38 28.02
C ASP A 162 7.52 -7.85 28.57
N LEU A 163 7.68 -7.81 29.89
CA LEU A 163 8.96 -7.39 30.49
C LEU A 163 10.11 -8.33 30.11
N LYS A 164 9.87 -9.65 30.16
CA LYS A 164 10.86 -10.65 29.71
C LYS A 164 11.19 -10.48 28.23
N LEU A 165 10.20 -10.17 27.40
CA LEU A 165 10.42 -9.87 25.99
C LEU A 165 11.37 -8.67 25.82
N TYR A 166 11.15 -7.57 26.52
CA TYR A 166 12.01 -6.38 26.42
C TYR A 166 13.42 -6.62 26.98
N GLN A 167 13.56 -7.42 28.03
CA GLN A 167 14.88 -7.85 28.52
C GLN A 167 15.61 -8.72 27.50
N ASN A 168 14.91 -9.65 26.84
CA ASN A 168 15.47 -10.46 25.76
C ASN A 168 15.89 -9.60 24.56
N MET A 169 15.08 -8.60 24.22
CA MET A 169 15.43 -7.61 23.19
C MET A 169 16.71 -6.88 23.55
N GLN A 170 16.82 -6.31 24.77
CA GLN A 170 18.04 -5.64 25.24
C GLN A 170 19.27 -6.55 25.11
N LYS A 171 19.15 -7.79 25.59
CA LYS A 171 20.23 -8.78 25.52
C LYS A 171 20.64 -9.10 24.07
N ALA A 172 19.68 -9.31 23.17
CA ALA A 172 19.98 -9.59 21.76
C ALA A 172 20.71 -8.43 21.05
N LEU A 173 20.46 -7.17 21.48
CA LEU A 173 21.22 -6.01 20.99
C LEU A 173 22.65 -5.99 21.54
N GLU A 174 22.84 -6.32 22.81
CA GLU A 174 24.15 -6.42 23.46
C GLU A 174 25.02 -7.52 22.82
N ASP A 175 24.40 -8.68 22.58
CA ASP A 175 25.02 -9.84 21.92
C ASP A 175 25.24 -9.62 20.40
N LYS A 176 24.65 -8.56 19.83
CA LYS A 176 24.65 -8.22 18.38
C LYS A 176 23.97 -9.26 17.48
N ASP A 177 23.11 -10.09 18.06
CA ASP A 177 22.28 -11.05 17.34
C ASP A 177 21.08 -10.38 16.64
N TRP A 178 20.78 -9.12 16.99
CA TRP A 178 19.68 -8.36 16.43
C TRP A 178 20.04 -6.89 16.21
N GLN A 179 19.57 -6.29 15.11
CA GLN A 179 19.82 -4.87 14.76
C GLN A 179 18.59 -3.98 14.98
N GLY A 180 17.69 -4.36 15.88
CA GLY A 180 16.55 -3.53 16.27
C GLY A 180 15.45 -3.42 15.21
N GLU A 181 15.41 -4.32 14.22
CA GLU A 181 14.35 -4.36 13.20
C GLU A 181 13.22 -5.31 13.61
N ARG A 182 11.96 -4.86 13.56
CA ARG A 182 10.79 -5.66 13.96
C ARG A 182 10.73 -7.01 13.25
N ASP A 183 10.97 -6.99 11.94
CA ASP A 183 10.75 -8.14 11.06
C ASP A 183 11.84 -9.22 11.22
N ASP A 184 13.00 -8.84 11.77
CA ASP A 184 14.12 -9.76 12.04
C ASP A 184 14.02 -10.43 13.43
N TRP A 185 12.98 -10.09 14.22
CA TRP A 185 12.79 -10.70 15.52
C TRP A 185 12.28 -12.15 15.39
N PRO A 186 12.85 -13.14 16.10
CA PRO A 186 12.52 -14.56 15.89
C PRO A 186 11.07 -14.96 16.22
N GLN A 187 10.38 -14.18 17.03
CA GLN A 187 9.02 -14.47 17.51
C GLN A 187 8.03 -13.48 16.89
N VAL A 188 6.79 -13.93 16.71
CA VAL A 188 5.70 -13.04 16.29
C VAL A 188 5.43 -12.04 17.42
N LEU A 189 5.56 -10.76 17.10
CA LEU A 189 5.32 -9.66 18.03
C LEU A 189 3.90 -9.13 17.85
N GLU A 190 3.15 -9.07 18.95
CA GLU A 190 1.87 -8.37 18.96
C GLU A 190 2.08 -6.87 18.72
N ASP A 191 1.12 -6.22 18.05
CA ASP A 191 1.24 -4.78 17.76
C ASP A 191 1.36 -3.93 19.02
N LYS A 192 0.69 -4.34 20.10
CA LYS A 192 0.76 -3.68 21.41
C LYS A 192 2.18 -3.70 22.00
N GLN A 193 2.82 -4.87 21.97
CA GLN A 193 4.20 -5.07 22.45
C GLN A 193 5.18 -4.18 21.67
N TRP A 194 5.04 -4.14 20.35
CA TRP A 194 5.94 -3.36 19.51
C TRP A 194 5.71 -1.85 19.62
N ARG A 195 4.46 -1.39 19.72
CA ARG A 195 4.13 0.03 19.90
C ARG A 195 4.72 0.62 21.17
N ALA A 196 4.92 -0.17 22.21
CA ALA A 196 5.55 0.29 23.46
C ALA A 196 7.03 0.68 23.28
N VAL A 197 7.74 0.03 22.36
CA VAL A 197 9.19 0.19 22.16
C VAL A 197 9.59 0.78 20.80
N SER A 198 8.62 1.28 20.03
CA SER A 198 8.85 1.96 18.75
C SER A 198 8.26 3.37 18.76
N VAL A 199 8.62 4.18 17.75
CA VAL A 199 8.15 5.57 17.60
C VAL A 199 7.86 5.89 16.14
N GLU A 200 6.93 6.82 15.93
CA GLU A 200 6.61 7.38 14.62
C GLU A 200 7.33 8.71 14.37
N HIS A 201 7.18 9.30 13.17
CA HIS A 201 7.91 10.50 12.76
C HIS A 201 7.76 11.66 13.77
N GLY A 202 6.52 12.02 14.13
CA GLY A 202 6.20 13.11 15.05
C GLY A 202 6.57 12.88 16.52
N GLN A 203 6.99 11.66 16.89
CA GLN A 203 7.45 11.33 18.25
C GLN A 203 8.99 11.32 18.36
N CYS A 204 9.67 11.36 17.21
CA CYS A 204 11.11 11.42 17.02
C CYS A 204 11.81 12.71 17.49
N SER A 205 12.56 12.70 18.58
CA SER A 205 13.49 13.80 18.92
C SER A 205 14.64 14.05 17.91
N GLY A 206 14.82 13.16 16.93
CA GLY A 206 15.79 13.35 15.84
C GLY A 206 17.25 13.35 16.28
N SER A 207 18.06 14.23 15.68
CA SER A 207 19.47 14.44 16.00
C SER A 207 19.75 14.84 17.45
N ARG A 208 18.71 15.30 18.17
CA ARG A 208 18.77 15.73 19.57
C ARG A 208 18.57 14.58 20.55
N CYS A 209 18.27 13.37 20.08
CA CYS A 209 18.10 12.22 20.96
C CYS A 209 19.46 11.78 21.53
N SER A 210 19.52 11.58 22.84
CA SER A 210 20.66 10.95 23.54
C SER A 210 21.18 9.66 22.88
N ASN A 211 20.29 8.86 22.28
CA ASN A 211 20.60 7.61 21.58
C ASN A 211 20.84 7.76 20.06
N PHE A 212 20.93 8.98 19.51
CA PHE A 212 20.98 9.23 18.05
C PHE A 212 22.09 8.45 17.33
N ARG A 213 23.32 8.46 17.87
CA ARG A 213 24.48 7.77 17.24
C ARG A 213 24.32 6.25 17.17
N SER A 214 23.60 5.66 18.12
CA SER A 214 23.34 4.22 18.20
C SER A 214 21.99 3.83 17.62
N CYS A 215 21.19 4.79 17.14
CA CYS A 215 19.83 4.57 16.68
C CYS A 215 19.80 3.74 15.40
N TYR A 216 19.16 2.57 15.46
CA TYR A 216 19.05 1.65 14.32
C TYR A 216 18.34 2.26 13.13
N PHE A 217 17.30 3.07 13.36
CA PHE A 217 16.63 3.82 12.31
C PHE A 217 17.58 4.78 11.58
N PHE A 218 18.34 5.60 12.31
CA PHE A 218 19.24 6.58 11.67
C PHE A 218 20.45 5.93 11.01
N ARG A 219 20.97 4.82 11.56
CA ARG A 219 22.00 4.00 10.89
C ARG A 219 21.47 3.42 9.58
N SER A 220 20.22 2.94 9.56
CA SER A 220 19.57 2.49 8.33
C SER A 220 19.39 3.63 7.33
N ARG A 221 18.97 4.82 7.78
CA ARG A 221 18.88 6.03 6.93
C ARG A 221 20.20 6.44 6.31
N GLN A 222 21.29 6.39 7.07
CA GLN A 222 22.62 6.68 6.54
C GLN A 222 23.02 5.66 5.46
N ARG A 223 22.75 4.36 5.67
CA ARG A 223 22.98 3.33 4.64
C ARG A 223 22.17 3.59 3.36
N ILE A 224 20.92 4.06 3.49
CA ILE A 224 20.09 4.44 2.35
C ILE A 224 20.73 5.58 1.56
N GLN A 225 21.20 6.63 2.23
CA GLN A 225 21.88 7.77 1.58
C GLN A 225 23.17 7.37 0.86
N GLU A 226 23.93 6.41 1.40
CA GLU A 226 25.19 5.93 0.81
C GLU A 226 24.99 4.84 -0.27
N SER A 227 23.76 4.39 -0.52
CA SER A 227 23.47 3.29 -1.45
C SER A 227 23.17 3.77 -2.86
N GLU A 228 23.68 3.06 -3.87
CA GLU A 228 23.35 3.32 -5.28
C GLU A 228 21.92 2.87 -5.62
N CYS A 229 21.44 1.81 -4.97
CA CYS A 229 20.12 1.24 -5.18
C CYS A 229 19.34 1.14 -3.86
N ILE A 230 18.14 1.74 -3.82
CA ILE A 230 17.29 1.75 -2.63
C ILE A 230 16.04 0.96 -2.95
N ILE A 231 15.74 -0.02 -2.11
CA ILE A 231 14.61 -0.91 -2.29
C ILE A 231 13.54 -0.51 -1.29
N ALA A 232 12.43 0.03 -1.79
CA ALA A 232 11.29 0.48 -1.02
C ALA A 232 10.03 -0.29 -1.44
N ASN A 233 8.96 -0.15 -0.66
CA ASN A 233 7.62 -0.46 -1.16
C ASN A 233 6.96 0.83 -1.65
N GLN A 234 5.95 0.70 -2.54
CA GLN A 234 5.21 1.85 -3.07
C GLN A 234 4.57 2.69 -1.97
N ASP A 235 4.12 2.08 -0.87
CA ASP A 235 3.52 2.80 0.26
C ASP A 235 4.51 3.75 0.95
N LEU A 236 5.78 3.36 1.04
CA LEU A 236 6.83 4.18 1.65
C LEU A 236 7.22 5.34 0.74
N VAL A 237 7.24 5.13 -0.58
CA VAL A 237 7.43 6.22 -1.56
C VAL A 237 6.29 7.23 -1.44
N LEU A 238 5.04 6.77 -1.48
CA LEU A 238 3.87 7.65 -1.36
C LEU A 238 3.86 8.40 -0.02
N ALA A 239 4.22 7.75 1.08
CA ALA A 239 4.36 8.41 2.37
C ALA A 239 5.47 9.47 2.39
N ASP A 240 6.61 9.21 1.73
CA ASP A 240 7.68 10.20 1.59
C ASP A 240 7.23 11.42 0.77
N LEU A 241 6.56 11.18 -0.35
CA LEU A 241 5.99 12.24 -1.19
C LEU A 241 4.95 13.07 -0.44
N SER A 242 4.11 12.45 0.38
CA SER A 242 3.16 13.17 1.26
C SER A 242 3.86 14.12 2.24
N LEU A 243 5.10 13.82 2.63
CA LEU A 243 5.95 14.66 3.49
C LEU A 243 6.78 15.71 2.72
N GLY A 244 6.59 15.82 1.40
CA GLY A 244 7.31 16.74 0.52
C GLY A 244 8.43 16.10 -0.31
N GLY A 245 8.71 14.81 -0.11
CA GLY A 245 9.83 14.10 -0.77
C GLY A 245 11.17 14.37 -0.10
N GLY A 246 12.00 13.34 0.05
CA GLY A 246 13.35 13.49 0.63
C GLY A 246 13.44 13.35 2.15
N ALA A 247 12.32 13.11 2.84
CA ALA A 247 12.29 12.96 4.30
C ALA A 247 12.71 11.55 4.76
N ILE A 248 12.43 10.56 3.92
CA ILE A 248 12.63 9.12 4.14
C ILE A 248 13.58 8.59 3.06
N LEU A 249 13.27 8.87 1.80
CA LEU A 249 14.05 8.47 0.64
C LEU A 249 14.92 9.66 0.18
N PRO A 250 15.80 9.50 -0.81
CA PRO A 250 16.48 10.64 -1.41
C PRO A 250 15.47 11.57 -2.08
N HIS A 251 15.85 12.83 -2.26
CA HIS A 251 14.96 13.81 -2.86
C HIS A 251 14.54 13.34 -4.27
N PRO A 252 13.27 13.53 -4.70
CA PRO A 252 12.84 13.14 -6.03
C PRO A 252 13.74 13.70 -7.14
N GLU A 253 14.17 14.96 -6.99
CA GLU A 253 15.07 15.66 -7.94
C GLU A 253 16.44 14.98 -8.14
N ASP A 254 16.82 14.05 -7.26
CA ASP A 254 18.07 13.28 -7.30
C ASP A 254 17.84 11.78 -7.54
N SER A 255 16.59 11.38 -7.80
CA SER A 255 16.18 9.99 -7.82
C SER A 255 15.58 9.57 -9.16
N ILE A 256 16.02 8.40 -9.65
CA ILE A 256 15.34 7.67 -10.71
C ILE A 256 14.46 6.60 -10.05
N TYR A 257 13.16 6.60 -10.36
CA TYR A 257 12.21 5.66 -9.76
C TYR A 257 11.90 4.47 -10.67
N ILE A 258 11.85 3.28 -10.12
CA ILE A 258 11.28 2.08 -10.75
C ILE A 258 10.07 1.64 -9.92
N PHE A 259 8.87 1.75 -10.47
CA PHE A 259 7.66 1.20 -9.88
C PHE A 259 7.39 -0.19 -10.47
N ASP A 260 7.65 -1.23 -9.66
CA ASP A 260 7.34 -2.62 -10.02
C ASP A 260 5.94 -2.98 -9.54
N GLU A 261 5.21 -3.73 -10.37
CA GLU A 261 3.76 -3.90 -10.26
C GLU A 261 3.03 -2.55 -10.14
N ALA A 262 3.36 -1.62 -11.06
CA ALA A 262 2.90 -0.23 -11.02
C ALA A 262 1.38 -0.04 -11.17
N HIS A 263 0.63 -1.09 -11.51
CA HIS A 263 -0.84 -1.04 -11.53
C HIS A 263 -1.45 -0.73 -10.15
N HIS A 264 -0.70 -0.95 -9.07
CA HIS A 264 -1.10 -0.58 -7.71
C HIS A 264 -0.87 0.90 -7.37
N LEU A 265 0.06 1.59 -8.06
CA LEU A 265 0.51 2.92 -7.66
C LEU A 265 -0.64 3.94 -7.55
N PRO A 266 -1.57 4.05 -8.54
CA PRO A 266 -2.66 5.03 -8.42
C PRO A 266 -3.67 4.68 -7.32
N ILE A 267 -3.93 3.39 -7.13
CA ILE A 267 -4.88 2.90 -6.11
C ILE A 267 -4.33 3.19 -4.72
N LYS A 268 -3.05 2.90 -4.50
CA LYS A 268 -2.36 3.21 -3.24
C LYS A 268 -2.23 4.70 -3.01
N GLY A 269 -1.96 5.48 -4.07
CA GLY A 269 -1.88 6.94 -4.00
C GLY A 269 -3.13 7.54 -3.37
N VAL A 270 -4.32 7.15 -3.86
CA VAL A 270 -5.61 7.57 -3.29
C VAL A 270 -5.67 7.34 -1.78
N SER A 271 -5.30 6.15 -1.30
CA SER A 271 -5.34 5.82 0.13
C SER A 271 -4.33 6.60 0.99
N HIS A 272 -3.13 6.89 0.47
CA HIS A 272 -2.10 7.66 1.20
C HIS A 272 -2.42 9.15 1.34
N PHE A 273 -3.27 9.67 0.46
CA PHE A 273 -3.75 11.05 0.51
C PHE A 273 -5.12 11.18 1.19
N ALA A 274 -5.61 10.13 1.85
CA ALA A 274 -6.85 10.17 2.62
C ALA A 274 -6.64 10.69 4.05
N ASN A 275 -7.61 11.43 4.57
CA ASN A 275 -7.62 11.95 5.94
C ASN A 275 -8.87 11.48 6.68
N PHE A 276 -8.79 11.35 8.00
CA PHE A 276 -9.93 10.97 8.84
C PHE A 276 -9.90 11.63 10.22
N LEU A 277 -11.08 11.77 10.84
CA LEU A 277 -11.28 12.24 12.20
C LEU A 277 -12.42 11.45 12.85
N ALA A 278 -12.06 10.65 13.85
CA ALA A 278 -13.00 9.95 14.72
C ALA A 278 -13.41 10.90 15.87
N LEU A 279 -14.67 11.33 15.88
CA LEU A 279 -15.14 12.43 16.73
C LEU A 279 -15.16 12.06 18.22
N ARG A 280 -15.63 10.85 18.56
CA ARG A 280 -15.67 10.39 19.96
C ARG A 280 -14.27 10.06 20.46
N PHE A 281 -13.45 9.41 19.64
CA PHE A 281 -12.02 9.26 19.93
C PHE A 281 -11.35 10.63 20.18
N ALA A 282 -11.73 11.66 19.42
CA ALA A 282 -11.22 13.02 19.62
C ALA A 282 -11.54 13.58 21.01
N LEU A 283 -12.77 13.42 21.49
CA LEU A 283 -13.15 13.80 22.86
C LEU A 283 -12.28 13.11 23.91
N ARG A 284 -12.08 11.78 23.78
CA ARG A 284 -11.28 11.00 24.73
C ARG A 284 -9.84 11.48 24.79
N TRP A 285 -9.19 11.67 23.64
CA TRP A 285 -7.79 12.09 23.67
C TRP A 285 -7.62 13.56 24.07
N LEU A 286 -8.60 14.44 23.83
CA LEU A 286 -8.59 15.81 24.36
C LEU A 286 -8.65 15.82 25.89
N ASP A 287 -9.50 14.98 26.49
CA ASP A 287 -9.55 14.81 27.95
C ASP A 287 -8.20 14.29 28.50
N GLN A 288 -7.52 13.41 27.76
CA GLN A 288 -6.17 12.94 28.11
C GLN A 288 -5.10 14.03 27.94
N ALA A 289 -5.17 14.82 26.87
CA ALA A 289 -4.24 15.92 26.60
C ALA A 289 -4.27 16.94 27.75
N ARG A 290 -5.45 17.28 28.24
CA ARG A 290 -5.62 18.19 29.39
C ARG A 290 -4.98 17.65 30.67
N LYS A 291 -5.23 16.37 31.00
CA LYS A 291 -4.55 15.69 32.13
C LYS A 291 -3.03 15.70 31.97
N LEU A 292 -2.55 15.50 30.74
CA LEU A 292 -1.13 15.59 30.41
C LEU A 292 -0.60 17.00 30.66
N PHE A 293 -1.26 18.05 30.17
CA PHE A 293 -0.84 19.44 30.37
C PHE A 293 -0.72 19.78 31.86
N THR A 294 -1.71 19.41 32.69
CA THR A 294 -1.65 19.62 34.14
C THR A 294 -0.43 18.93 34.76
N ARG A 295 -0.14 17.69 34.35
CA ARG A 295 1.00 16.92 34.86
C ARG A 295 2.34 17.52 34.45
N LEU A 296 2.50 17.86 33.16
CA LEU A 296 3.73 18.45 32.66
C LEU A 296 3.96 19.84 33.26
N GLN A 297 2.90 20.63 33.42
CA GLN A 297 2.95 21.92 34.11
C GLN A 297 3.46 21.78 35.55
N ALA A 298 3.04 20.74 36.29
CA ALA A 298 3.52 20.49 37.65
C ALA A 298 5.00 20.09 37.73
N GLN A 299 5.56 19.55 36.64
CA GLN A 299 6.97 19.16 36.52
C GLN A 299 7.85 20.26 35.88
N GLY A 300 7.22 21.27 35.27
CA GLY A 300 7.89 22.32 34.51
C GLY A 300 8.31 23.53 35.32
N SER A 301 9.14 24.37 34.72
CA SER A 301 9.43 25.69 35.26
C SER A 301 8.27 26.68 35.02
N ASN A 302 8.24 27.78 35.76
CA ASN A 302 7.22 28.84 35.63
C ASN A 302 7.11 29.40 34.19
N GLU A 303 8.16 29.26 33.38
CA GLU A 303 8.17 29.69 31.99
C GLU A 303 7.22 28.93 31.06
N PHE A 304 6.76 27.75 31.47
CA PHE A 304 5.78 26.94 30.75
C PHE A 304 4.35 27.14 31.23
N GLN A 305 4.16 27.76 32.40
CA GLN A 305 2.84 27.90 33.04
C GLN A 305 1.81 28.52 32.10
N GLY A 306 2.09 29.71 31.57
CA GLY A 306 1.15 30.40 30.65
C GLY A 306 0.96 29.68 29.31
N LEU A 307 1.93 28.85 28.88
CA LEU A 307 1.80 28.06 27.65
C LEU A 307 0.86 26.87 27.85
N PHE A 308 0.99 26.15 28.97
CA PHE A 308 0.09 25.04 29.30
C PHE A 308 -1.31 25.53 29.66
N GLU A 309 -1.46 26.67 30.34
CA GLU A 309 -2.77 27.29 30.58
C GLU A 309 -3.47 27.64 29.25
N LYS A 310 -2.74 28.21 28.28
CA LYS A 310 -3.27 28.48 26.93
C LYS A 310 -3.64 27.20 26.19
N ALA A 311 -2.80 26.16 26.26
CA ALA A 311 -3.07 24.88 25.61
C ALA A 311 -4.26 24.14 26.24
N ASP A 312 -4.41 24.17 27.58
CA ASP A 312 -5.57 23.59 28.27
C ASP A 312 -6.86 24.31 27.90
N GLY A 313 -6.85 25.65 27.86
CA GLY A 313 -7.98 26.45 27.42
C GLY A 313 -8.41 26.13 25.99
N ALA A 314 -7.46 26.08 25.06
CA ALA A 314 -7.72 25.71 23.67
C ALA A 314 -8.24 24.26 23.54
N ALA A 315 -7.71 23.32 24.33
CA ALA A 315 -8.16 21.93 24.33
C ALA A 315 -9.59 21.80 24.89
N LEU A 316 -9.95 22.58 25.93
CA LEU A 316 -11.31 22.61 26.47
C LEU A 316 -12.31 23.17 25.45
N GLU A 317 -12.02 24.31 24.83
CA GLU A 317 -12.88 24.91 23.81
C GLU A 317 -13.06 23.97 22.61
N LEU A 318 -11.97 23.38 22.12
CA LEU A 318 -12.02 22.39 21.05
C LEU A 318 -12.88 21.18 21.44
N ARG A 319 -12.77 20.68 22.67
CA ARG A 319 -13.56 19.55 23.16
C ARG A 319 -15.06 19.86 23.12
N GLU A 320 -15.47 21.06 23.52
CA GLU A 320 -16.87 21.50 23.41
C GLU A 320 -17.33 21.52 21.95
N LYS A 321 -16.51 22.05 21.03
CA LYS A 321 -16.82 22.09 19.59
C LYS A 321 -16.88 20.72 18.93
N VAL A 322 -16.00 19.79 19.33
CA VAL A 322 -16.07 18.40 18.88
C VAL A 322 -17.36 17.73 19.36
N GLN A 323 -17.81 17.99 20.59
CA GLN A 323 -19.06 17.46 21.12
C GLN A 323 -20.29 18.02 20.38
N GLU A 324 -20.33 19.33 20.14
CA GLU A 324 -21.38 19.98 19.34
C GLU A 324 -21.43 19.37 17.92
N THR A 325 -20.26 19.20 17.29
CA THR A 325 -20.15 18.61 15.96
C THR A 325 -20.60 17.15 15.95
N PHE A 326 -20.19 16.35 16.94
CA PHE A 326 -20.62 14.96 17.07
C PHE A 326 -22.14 14.83 17.09
N LEU A 327 -22.82 15.62 17.91
CA LEU A 327 -24.29 15.60 18.01
C LEU A 327 -24.96 16.00 16.70
N LEU A 328 -24.39 16.97 15.97
CA LEU A 328 -24.90 17.38 14.66
C LEU A 328 -24.77 16.26 13.61
N PHE A 329 -23.63 15.59 13.55
CA PHE A 329 -23.42 14.47 12.63
C PHE A 329 -24.25 13.23 13.02
N GLU A 330 -24.44 12.97 14.32
CA GLU A 330 -25.32 11.92 14.83
C GLU A 330 -26.78 12.20 14.45
N GLN A 331 -27.24 13.44 14.63
CA GLN A 331 -28.57 13.87 14.21
C GLN A 331 -28.76 13.68 12.70
N PHE A 332 -27.78 14.08 11.89
CA PHE A 332 -27.82 13.86 10.43
C PHE A 332 -27.88 12.37 10.08
N ALA A 333 -27.01 11.55 10.69
CA ALA A 333 -26.94 10.12 10.44
C ALA A 333 -28.25 9.40 10.79
N SER A 334 -28.92 9.79 11.89
CA SER A 334 -30.21 9.22 12.29
C SER A 334 -31.37 9.59 11.35
N GLN A 335 -31.29 10.73 10.65
CA GLN A 335 -32.30 11.16 9.67
C GLN A 335 -32.13 10.49 8.32
N THR A 336 -30.90 10.12 7.96
CA THR A 336 -30.64 9.25 6.82
C THR A 336 -30.99 7.80 7.20
N GLU A 337 -31.62 7.02 6.31
CA GLU A 337 -31.89 5.57 6.56
C GLU A 337 -30.62 4.73 6.86
N SER A 338 -29.45 5.36 6.81
CA SER A 338 -28.13 4.84 7.14
C SER A 338 -27.81 4.73 8.63
N GLY A 339 -28.66 5.24 9.54
CA GLY A 339 -28.55 5.01 10.99
C GLY A 339 -29.06 3.65 11.48
N THR A 340 -29.34 2.70 10.59
CA THR A 340 -29.71 1.33 10.97
C THR A 340 -28.46 0.48 11.14
N ALA A 341 -28.47 -0.48 12.08
CA ALA A 341 -27.37 -1.42 12.34
C ALA A 341 -26.88 -2.22 11.11
N ALA A 342 -27.55 -2.10 9.95
CA ALA A 342 -27.19 -2.72 8.69
C ALA A 342 -26.20 -1.90 7.84
N GLN A 343 -26.11 -0.57 8.00
CA GLN A 343 -25.32 0.28 7.10
C GLN A 343 -24.14 0.96 7.83
N LYS A 344 -22.94 0.41 7.68
CA LYS A 344 -21.71 0.87 8.38
C LYS A 344 -21.09 2.17 7.84
N GLN A 345 -21.68 2.77 6.80
CA GLN A 345 -21.11 3.95 6.13
C GLN A 345 -22.15 4.76 5.37
N TYR A 346 -21.89 6.07 5.23
CA TYR A 346 -22.67 7.00 4.41
C TYR A 346 -21.74 7.84 3.53
N THR A 347 -21.85 7.72 2.20
CA THR A 347 -21.05 8.52 1.25
C THR A 347 -21.82 9.75 0.79
N PHE A 348 -21.24 10.94 0.93
CA PHE A 348 -21.87 12.17 0.45
C PHE A 348 -21.93 12.18 -1.07
N PRO A 349 -23.12 12.39 -1.69
CA PRO A 349 -23.24 12.44 -3.14
C PRO A 349 -22.32 13.50 -3.76
N ARG A 350 -21.44 13.08 -4.68
CA ARG A 350 -20.38 13.88 -5.31
C ARG A 350 -19.45 14.57 -4.31
N GLY A 351 -19.36 14.06 -3.08
CA GLY A 351 -18.57 14.67 -2.02
C GLY A 351 -19.15 15.96 -1.45
N VAL A 352 -20.40 16.32 -1.78
CA VAL A 352 -21.00 17.60 -1.35
C VAL A 352 -21.68 17.44 0.01
N LEU A 353 -21.24 18.23 0.99
CA LEU A 353 -21.84 18.27 2.32
C LEU A 353 -23.00 19.27 2.40
N PRO A 354 -24.00 19.02 3.27
CA PRO A 354 -24.93 20.05 3.71
C PRO A 354 -24.21 21.21 4.41
N ASP A 355 -24.70 22.45 4.20
CA ASP A 355 -24.10 23.68 4.76
C ASP A 355 -23.86 23.59 6.26
N ALA A 356 -24.84 23.08 7.03
CA ALA A 356 -24.72 22.96 8.48
C ALA A 356 -23.53 22.08 8.92
N LEU A 357 -23.26 20.98 8.22
CA LEU A 357 -22.13 20.10 8.52
C LEU A 357 -20.81 20.79 8.16
N ARG A 358 -20.77 21.43 6.98
CA ARG A 358 -19.61 22.17 6.48
C ARG A 358 -19.22 23.29 7.45
N ASP A 359 -20.19 24.10 7.87
CA ASP A 359 -19.98 25.22 8.79
C ASP A 359 -19.49 24.72 10.17
N SER A 360 -20.04 23.62 10.67
CA SER A 360 -19.56 22.98 11.91
C SER A 360 -18.11 22.52 11.78
N THR A 361 -17.72 21.95 10.65
CA THR A 361 -16.31 21.55 10.40
C THR A 361 -15.37 22.73 10.22
N ALA A 362 -15.85 23.87 9.70
CA ALA A 362 -15.07 25.11 9.63
C ALA A 362 -14.76 25.65 11.05
N VAL A 363 -15.71 25.55 11.98
CA VAL A 363 -15.49 25.90 13.40
C VAL A 363 -14.46 24.96 14.05
N LEU A 364 -14.51 23.66 13.74
CA LEU A 364 -13.49 22.71 14.19
C LEU A 364 -12.11 23.06 13.65
N TYR A 365 -11.99 23.41 12.36
CA TYR A 365 -10.71 23.82 11.77
C TYR A 365 -10.06 24.96 12.56
N LEU A 366 -10.83 26.01 12.88
CA LEU A 366 -10.33 27.14 13.68
C LEU A 366 -9.89 26.70 15.09
N SER A 367 -10.69 25.87 15.76
CA SER A 367 -10.43 25.40 17.12
C SER A 367 -9.20 24.49 17.19
N PHE A 368 -9.05 23.57 16.23
CA PHE A 368 -7.85 22.74 16.09
C PHE A 368 -6.61 23.59 15.78
N SER A 369 -6.75 24.66 15.00
CA SER A 369 -5.65 25.56 14.65
C SER A 369 -5.10 26.27 15.89
N GLN A 370 -5.99 26.72 16.78
CA GLN A 370 -5.61 27.33 18.05
C GLN A 370 -4.84 26.37 18.96
N LEU A 371 -5.31 25.12 19.11
CA LEU A 371 -4.60 24.12 19.90
C LEU A 371 -3.25 23.75 19.27
N SER A 372 -3.20 23.57 17.95
CA SER A 372 -1.95 23.31 17.21
C SER A 372 -0.91 24.42 17.41
N GLN A 373 -1.31 25.68 17.33
CA GLN A 373 -0.42 26.82 17.59
C GLN A 373 0.07 26.88 19.05
N ALA A 374 -0.78 26.52 20.02
CA ALA A 374 -0.41 26.45 21.43
C ALA A 374 0.61 25.32 21.68
N LEU A 375 0.38 24.14 21.09
CA LEU A 375 1.30 23.00 21.15
C LEU A 375 2.65 23.31 20.49
N ASP A 376 2.67 23.91 19.30
CA ASP A 376 3.91 24.30 18.62
C ASP A 376 4.74 25.28 19.47
N SER A 377 4.09 26.22 20.15
CA SER A 377 4.74 27.14 21.09
C SER A 377 5.44 26.41 22.25
N ILE A 378 4.79 25.39 22.82
CA ILE A 378 5.38 24.53 23.87
C ILE A 378 6.52 23.71 23.29
N MET A 379 6.30 23.04 22.16
CA MET A 379 7.28 22.17 21.50
C MET A 379 8.55 22.92 21.13
N ASN A 380 8.45 24.16 20.65
CA ASN A 380 9.61 25.00 20.35
C ASN A 380 10.46 25.30 21.59
N LYS A 381 9.84 25.54 22.76
CA LYS A 381 10.57 25.70 24.03
C LYS A 381 11.18 24.40 24.54
N VAL A 382 10.45 23.29 24.45
CA VAL A 382 10.96 21.96 24.82
C VAL A 382 12.18 21.62 23.95
N ARG A 383 12.09 21.84 22.64
CA ARG A 383 13.16 21.62 21.67
C ARG A 383 14.43 22.40 22.01
N ARG A 384 14.31 23.68 22.35
CA ARG A 384 15.46 24.51 22.81
C ARG A 384 16.09 23.96 24.08
N SER A 385 15.29 23.44 25.01
CA SER A 385 15.78 22.86 26.27
C SER A 385 16.54 21.54 26.07
N MET A 386 16.41 20.90 24.91
CA MET A 386 17.20 19.73 24.52
C MET A 386 18.56 20.12 23.91
N GLU A 387 18.69 21.34 23.37
CA GLU A 387 19.89 21.82 22.68
C GLU A 387 20.84 22.59 23.62
N ASP A 388 20.31 23.40 24.54
CA ASP A 388 21.10 24.31 25.38
C ASP A 388 21.30 23.81 26.83
N GLN A 389 22.54 23.88 27.32
CA GLN A 389 22.85 23.78 28.76
C GLN A 389 22.40 25.08 29.45
N GLY A 390 21.10 25.17 29.75
CA GLY A 390 20.48 26.37 30.33
C GLY A 390 19.03 26.59 29.90
N GLY A 391 18.43 25.65 29.15
CA GLY A 391 17.01 25.68 28.83
C GLY A 391 16.11 25.67 30.07
N ALA A 392 14.84 26.03 29.86
CA ALA A 392 13.84 26.12 30.92
C ALA A 392 13.47 24.75 31.55
N LEU A 393 14.02 23.64 31.03
CA LEU A 393 13.93 22.28 31.54
C LEU A 393 15.29 21.59 31.47
N PRO A 394 15.57 20.62 32.37
CA PRO A 394 16.65 19.65 32.15
C PRO A 394 16.45 18.89 30.82
N ALA A 395 17.55 18.61 30.11
CA ALA A 395 17.51 17.95 28.81
C ALA A 395 16.81 16.57 28.84
N GLU A 396 17.02 15.77 29.90
CA GLU A 396 16.36 14.46 30.07
C GLU A 396 14.83 14.61 30.20
N THR A 397 14.36 15.62 30.95
CA THR A 397 12.93 15.93 31.07
C THR A 397 12.36 16.40 29.73
N ALA A 398 13.08 17.26 29.01
CA ALA A 398 12.66 17.73 27.69
C ALA A 398 12.58 16.57 26.67
N GLU A 399 13.56 15.66 26.68
CA GLU A 399 13.54 14.42 25.87
C GLU A 399 12.33 13.54 26.18
N ALA A 400 11.90 13.45 27.44
CA ALA A 400 10.74 12.67 27.85
C ALA A 400 9.40 13.31 27.45
N TRP A 401 9.31 14.65 27.47
CA TRP A 401 8.10 15.40 27.12
C TRP A 401 7.84 15.44 25.61
N TYR A 402 8.91 15.57 24.82
CA TYR A 402 8.82 15.82 23.37
C TYR A 402 7.96 14.80 22.62
N PRO A 403 8.10 13.46 22.83
CA PRO A 403 7.27 12.47 22.14
C PRO A 403 5.78 12.54 22.51
N GLN A 404 5.46 12.95 23.74
CA GLN A 404 4.08 13.02 24.22
C GLN A 404 3.34 14.22 23.59
N LEU A 405 4.01 15.37 23.52
CA LEU A 405 3.50 16.58 22.86
C LEU A 405 3.45 16.42 21.34
N GLY A 406 4.47 15.81 20.74
CA GLY A 406 4.51 15.57 19.30
C GLY A 406 3.39 14.65 18.79
N LEU A 407 2.95 13.69 19.62
CA LEU A 407 1.76 12.87 19.31
C LEU A 407 0.48 13.71 19.27
N LEU A 408 0.29 14.63 20.22
CA LEU A 408 -0.86 15.55 20.22
C LEU A 408 -0.82 16.48 19.01
N GLN A 409 0.36 17.02 18.69
CA GLN A 409 0.56 17.88 17.52
C GLN A 409 0.19 17.18 16.22
N THR A 410 0.67 15.94 16.02
CA THR A 410 0.37 15.13 14.83
C THR A 410 -1.13 14.86 14.68
N ARG A 411 -1.84 14.61 15.79
CA ARG A 411 -3.29 14.43 15.80
C ARG A 411 -4.03 15.72 15.43
N CYS A 412 -3.60 16.87 15.95
CA CYS A 412 -4.16 18.18 15.59
C CYS A 412 -3.95 18.50 14.12
N GLU A 413 -2.75 18.28 13.57
CA GLU A 413 -2.43 18.53 12.16
C GLU A 413 -3.26 17.64 11.23
N SER A 414 -3.39 16.35 11.56
CA SER A 414 -4.22 15.42 10.77
C SER A 414 -5.70 15.84 10.78
N ALA A 415 -6.22 16.28 11.94
CA ALA A 415 -7.58 16.77 12.06
C ALA A 415 -7.80 18.10 11.31
N LEU A 416 -6.81 19.00 11.32
CA LEU A 416 -6.85 20.26 10.56
C LEU A 416 -7.00 20.02 9.06
N THR A 417 -6.18 19.14 8.48
CA THR A 417 -6.26 18.81 7.06
C THR A 417 -7.63 18.26 6.70
N LEU A 418 -8.18 17.36 7.52
CA LEU A 418 -9.54 16.89 7.29
C LEU A 418 -10.57 18.02 7.37
N CYS A 419 -10.57 18.80 8.46
CA CYS A 419 -11.56 19.86 8.65
C CYS A 419 -11.51 20.90 7.53
N LEU A 420 -10.30 21.23 7.02
CA LEU A 420 -10.13 22.07 5.85
C LEU A 420 -10.87 21.46 4.64
N HIS A 421 -10.61 20.19 4.31
CA HIS A 421 -11.26 19.53 3.17
C HIS A 421 -12.77 19.35 3.35
N PHE A 422 -13.27 19.14 4.58
CA PHE A 422 -14.70 19.06 4.87
C PHE A 422 -15.40 20.43 4.81
N SER A 423 -14.67 21.51 5.14
CA SER A 423 -15.19 22.87 5.14
C SER A 423 -15.15 23.56 3.76
N ALA A 424 -14.33 23.05 2.83
CA ALA A 424 -14.16 23.61 1.50
C ALA A 424 -15.26 23.17 0.51
N GLU A 425 -15.61 24.04 -0.43
CA GLU A 425 -16.34 23.68 -1.64
C GLU A 425 -15.35 23.29 -2.74
N ASP A 426 -15.62 22.18 -3.44
CA ASP A 426 -14.83 21.81 -4.61
C ASP A 426 -15.17 22.74 -5.78
N GLU A 427 -14.17 23.14 -6.56
CA GLU A 427 -14.38 24.03 -7.70
C GLU A 427 -15.29 23.37 -8.77
N PRO A 428 -16.28 24.10 -9.32
CA PRO A 428 -17.17 23.55 -10.33
C PRO A 428 -16.42 23.09 -11.58
N GLY A 429 -16.53 21.81 -11.91
CA GLY A 429 -15.91 21.22 -13.11
C GLY A 429 -14.60 20.48 -12.84
N GLU A 430 -13.97 20.75 -11.69
CA GLU A 430 -12.78 20.03 -11.25
C GLU A 430 -13.13 18.65 -10.66
N VAL A 431 -12.10 17.86 -10.38
CA VAL A 431 -12.21 16.55 -9.74
C VAL A 431 -12.57 16.74 -8.25
N PRO A 432 -13.74 16.27 -7.77
CA PRO A 432 -14.16 16.49 -6.39
C PRO A 432 -13.44 15.54 -5.43
N GLN A 433 -13.50 15.87 -4.14
CA GLN A 433 -13.03 14.97 -3.09
C GLN A 433 -14.14 14.00 -2.69
N ALA A 434 -13.81 12.73 -2.47
CA ALA A 434 -14.72 11.82 -1.79
C ALA A 434 -14.79 12.21 -0.31
N ARG A 435 -16.01 12.36 0.20
CA ARG A 435 -16.28 12.62 1.62
C ARG A 435 -17.32 11.60 2.09
N TRP A 436 -17.10 10.98 3.24
CA TRP A 436 -18.03 10.01 3.80
C TRP A 436 -17.95 9.94 5.32
N LEU A 437 -18.97 9.31 5.91
CA LEU A 437 -19.06 8.93 7.31
C LEU A 437 -18.87 7.42 7.40
N ALA A 438 -18.03 6.97 8.31
CA ALA A 438 -17.99 5.57 8.73
C ALA A 438 -18.46 5.47 10.19
N PHE A 439 -19.25 4.43 10.47
CA PHE A 439 -19.80 4.16 11.80
C PHE A 439 -19.06 2.96 12.38
N SER A 440 -18.41 3.16 13.53
CA SER A 440 -17.64 2.12 14.19
C SER A 440 -18.29 1.72 15.51
N ASP A 441 -18.66 0.44 15.62
CA ASP A 441 -19.09 -0.17 16.87
C ASP A 441 -17.84 -0.42 17.74
N GLY A 442 -17.49 0.54 18.60
CA GLY A 442 -16.49 0.31 19.64
C GLY A 442 -17.02 -0.69 20.69
N GLN A 443 -16.14 -1.26 21.52
CA GLN A 443 -16.54 -2.18 22.59
C GLN A 443 -17.57 -1.58 23.57
N ASP A 444 -17.64 -0.24 23.68
CA ASP A 444 -18.54 0.47 24.60
C ASP A 444 -19.51 1.49 23.95
N GLU A 445 -19.13 2.17 22.85
CA GLU A 445 -19.96 3.22 22.21
C GLU A 445 -19.70 3.35 20.70
N GLU A 446 -20.73 3.72 19.94
CA GLU A 446 -20.64 4.04 18.50
C GLU A 446 -19.87 5.35 18.26
N ASP A 447 -18.87 5.32 17.37
CA ASP A 447 -18.13 6.51 16.91
C ASP A 447 -18.49 6.85 15.46
N ILE A 448 -18.45 8.15 15.15
CA ILE A 448 -18.61 8.70 13.80
C ILE A 448 -17.24 9.16 13.30
N ILE A 449 -16.77 8.51 12.24
CA ILE A 449 -15.50 8.79 11.59
C ILE A 449 -15.77 9.60 10.34
N LEU A 450 -15.38 10.87 10.37
CA LEU A 450 -15.36 11.75 9.21
C LEU A 450 -14.17 11.38 8.34
N SER A 451 -14.37 11.13 7.04
CA SER A 451 -13.30 10.70 6.15
C SER A 451 -13.32 11.46 4.82
N CYS A 452 -12.15 11.87 4.35
CA CYS A 452 -11.95 12.55 3.07
C CYS A 452 -10.84 11.85 2.28
N SER A 453 -10.99 11.75 0.97
CA SER A 453 -9.94 11.22 0.08
C SER A 453 -10.07 11.82 -1.30
N PRO A 454 -8.95 12.08 -2.01
CA PRO A 454 -9.03 12.37 -3.43
C PRO A 454 -9.59 11.15 -4.17
N ILE A 455 -10.37 11.38 -5.22
CA ILE A 455 -10.92 10.27 -6.03
C ILE A 455 -9.94 9.72 -7.06
N LEU A 456 -8.92 10.50 -7.39
CA LEU A 456 -7.82 10.13 -8.27
C LEU A 456 -6.50 10.56 -7.61
N ALA A 457 -5.47 9.72 -7.72
CA ALA A 457 -4.13 10.08 -7.28
C ALA A 457 -3.42 11.04 -8.25
N ALA A 458 -4.00 11.24 -9.45
CA ALA A 458 -3.41 11.95 -10.57
C ALA A 458 -2.73 13.27 -10.18
N ALA A 459 -3.49 14.25 -9.67
CA ALA A 459 -2.94 15.57 -9.33
C ALA A 459 -1.77 15.49 -8.34
N ASN A 460 -1.93 14.70 -7.26
CA ASN A 460 -0.88 14.54 -6.26
C ASN A 460 0.37 13.83 -6.80
N LEU A 461 0.20 12.83 -7.68
CA LEU A 461 1.33 12.14 -8.31
C LEU A 461 2.02 13.03 -9.35
N THR A 462 1.26 13.82 -10.12
CA THR A 462 1.83 14.81 -11.04
C THR A 462 2.69 15.81 -10.30
N GLU A 463 2.11 16.53 -9.34
CA GLU A 463 2.79 17.59 -8.60
C GLU A 463 3.98 17.06 -7.79
N LYS A 464 3.82 15.94 -7.07
CA LYS A 464 4.83 15.52 -6.09
C LYS A 464 5.84 14.53 -6.65
N LEU A 465 5.54 13.85 -7.75
CA LEU A 465 6.39 12.79 -8.30
C LEU A 465 6.79 13.05 -9.74
N TRP A 466 5.86 13.21 -10.67
CA TRP A 466 6.20 13.33 -12.10
C TRP A 466 6.91 14.65 -12.42
N ASP A 467 6.54 15.73 -11.73
CA ASP A 467 7.14 17.04 -11.91
C ASP A 467 8.45 17.19 -11.13
N GLU A 468 8.64 16.44 -10.05
CA GLU A 468 9.81 16.58 -9.17
C GLU A 468 10.90 15.56 -9.45
N CYS A 469 10.58 14.35 -9.93
CA CYS A 469 11.58 13.30 -10.10
C CYS A 469 12.53 13.55 -11.28
N LEU A 470 13.72 12.91 -11.27
CA LEU A 470 14.59 12.90 -12.44
C LEU A 470 13.95 12.15 -13.60
N ALA A 471 13.52 10.93 -13.34
CA ALA A 471 12.91 10.04 -14.32
C ALA A 471 12.20 8.89 -13.61
N ALA A 472 11.26 8.24 -14.30
CA ALA A 472 10.54 7.09 -13.75
C ALA A 472 10.31 5.98 -14.77
N VAL A 473 10.27 4.74 -14.28
CA VAL A 473 9.85 3.57 -15.04
C VAL A 473 8.71 2.89 -14.30
N LEU A 474 7.58 2.69 -14.96
CA LEU A 474 6.45 1.92 -14.46
C LEU A 474 6.41 0.59 -15.21
N THR A 475 6.43 -0.53 -14.48
CA THR A 475 6.33 -1.84 -15.11
C THR A 475 5.41 -2.79 -14.34
N SER A 476 4.72 -3.65 -15.07
CA SER A 476 3.83 -4.70 -14.55
C SER A 476 3.52 -5.68 -15.67
N ALA A 477 3.02 -6.87 -15.32
CA ALA A 477 2.45 -7.79 -16.31
C ALA A 477 1.17 -7.26 -16.96
N THR A 478 0.45 -6.38 -16.26
CA THR A 478 -0.84 -5.82 -16.65
C THR A 478 -0.87 -4.35 -16.23
N LEU A 479 -0.75 -3.44 -17.19
CA LEU A 479 -0.84 -1.98 -17.00
C LEU A 479 -1.93 -1.37 -17.87
N SER A 480 -2.08 -1.92 -19.07
CA SER A 480 -3.12 -1.56 -20.00
C SER A 480 -4.42 -2.28 -19.67
N ALA A 481 -5.52 -1.62 -19.99
CA ALA A 481 -6.84 -2.19 -19.91
C ALA A 481 -7.48 -2.11 -21.30
N LEU A 482 -8.09 -3.21 -21.75
CA LEU A 482 -8.72 -3.29 -23.08
C LEU A 482 -7.78 -2.87 -24.23
N GLY A 483 -6.48 -3.12 -24.07
CA GLY A 483 -5.49 -2.79 -25.09
C GLY A 483 -4.96 -1.35 -25.05
N SER A 484 -5.44 -0.47 -24.16
CA SER A 484 -4.99 0.93 -24.02
C SER A 484 -4.38 1.23 -22.63
N PHE A 485 -3.50 2.23 -22.57
CA PHE A 485 -2.93 2.77 -21.33
C PHE A 485 -3.72 3.95 -20.76
N ASP A 486 -4.75 4.44 -21.45
CA ASP A 486 -5.52 5.64 -21.07
C ASP A 486 -6.03 5.58 -19.63
N PHE A 487 -6.49 4.40 -19.19
CA PHE A 487 -6.95 4.18 -17.83
C PHE A 487 -5.86 4.39 -16.78
N LEU A 488 -4.64 3.90 -17.05
CA LEU A 488 -3.49 4.12 -16.17
C LEU A 488 -3.07 5.59 -16.18
N SER A 489 -2.93 6.18 -17.38
CA SER A 489 -2.51 7.58 -17.53
C SER A 489 -3.45 8.54 -16.79
N MET A 490 -4.77 8.35 -16.94
CA MET A 490 -5.78 9.14 -16.24
C MET A 490 -5.69 9.01 -14.72
N ARG A 491 -5.52 7.79 -14.17
CA ARG A 491 -5.48 7.60 -12.71
C ARG A 491 -4.16 8.02 -12.08
N ALA A 492 -3.06 7.80 -12.80
CA ALA A 492 -1.71 8.10 -12.34
C ALA A 492 -1.31 9.57 -12.60
N GLY A 493 -2.02 10.30 -13.46
CA GLY A 493 -1.66 11.68 -13.83
C GLY A 493 -0.42 11.76 -14.72
N LEU A 494 -0.25 10.78 -15.62
CA LEU A 494 0.90 10.76 -16.52
C LEU A 494 0.78 11.84 -17.59
N HIS A 495 1.89 12.53 -17.87
CA HIS A 495 1.99 13.52 -18.96
C HIS A 495 1.89 12.86 -20.33
N ASP A 496 1.42 13.60 -21.34
CA ASP A 496 1.21 13.11 -22.71
C ASP A 496 2.51 12.64 -23.39
N GLU A 497 3.65 13.21 -22.99
CA GLU A 497 4.99 12.87 -23.47
C GLU A 497 5.51 11.53 -22.94
N THR A 498 4.80 10.92 -21.99
CA THR A 498 5.16 9.65 -21.38
C THR A 498 5.32 8.57 -22.45
N HIS A 499 6.43 7.83 -22.39
CA HIS A 499 6.66 6.73 -23.32
C HIS A 499 5.87 5.50 -22.90
N LEU A 500 4.87 5.11 -23.69
CA LEU A 500 4.00 3.96 -23.44
C LEU A 500 4.36 2.79 -24.37
N CYS A 501 4.69 1.63 -23.81
CA CYS A 501 5.07 0.44 -24.57
C CYS A 501 4.44 -0.84 -24.00
N ARG A 502 3.88 -1.68 -24.87
CA ARG A 502 3.47 -3.05 -24.56
C ARG A 502 4.45 -4.03 -25.20
N ILE A 503 4.95 -4.96 -24.38
CA ILE A 503 5.83 -6.05 -24.81
C ILE A 503 5.06 -7.36 -24.62
N GLY A 504 4.80 -8.03 -25.74
CA GLY A 504 4.11 -9.31 -25.76
C GLY A 504 4.81 -10.36 -24.89
N SER A 505 4.01 -11.26 -24.33
CA SER A 505 4.49 -12.43 -23.61
C SER A 505 5.35 -13.31 -24.54
N PRO A 506 6.44 -13.94 -24.03
CA PRO A 506 7.21 -14.90 -24.82
C PRO A 506 6.49 -16.23 -25.03
N PHE A 507 5.38 -16.48 -24.33
CA PHE A 507 4.67 -17.76 -24.37
C PHE A 507 3.73 -17.87 -25.57
N ASP A 508 3.71 -19.03 -26.21
CA ASP A 508 2.69 -19.38 -27.20
C ASP A 508 1.39 -19.81 -26.49
N HIS A 509 0.60 -18.83 -26.09
CA HIS A 509 -0.63 -19.02 -25.33
C HIS A 509 -1.65 -19.92 -26.06
N ALA A 510 -1.70 -19.86 -27.40
CA ALA A 510 -2.67 -20.58 -28.21
C ALA A 510 -2.44 -22.09 -28.18
N SER A 511 -1.17 -22.52 -28.14
CA SER A 511 -0.82 -23.94 -28.02
C SER A 511 -0.74 -24.42 -26.58
N ALA A 512 -0.37 -23.55 -25.64
CA ALA A 512 -0.16 -23.91 -24.23
C ALA A 512 -1.46 -23.99 -23.41
N ALA A 513 -2.48 -23.19 -23.72
CA ALA A 513 -3.67 -23.10 -22.88
C ALA A 513 -4.99 -22.94 -23.63
N VAL A 514 -6.05 -23.46 -23.01
CA VAL A 514 -7.44 -23.37 -23.49
C VAL A 514 -8.25 -22.50 -22.55
N LEU A 515 -8.95 -21.51 -23.10
CA LEU A 515 -9.93 -20.70 -22.38
C LEU A 515 -11.33 -21.28 -22.60
N ARG A 516 -11.96 -21.79 -21.56
CA ARG A 516 -13.32 -22.36 -21.57
C ARG A 516 -14.33 -21.37 -21.03
N VAL A 517 -15.40 -21.15 -21.79
CA VAL A 517 -16.48 -20.22 -21.41
C VAL A 517 -17.84 -20.85 -21.71
N PRO A 518 -18.81 -20.81 -20.78
CA PRO A 518 -20.12 -21.39 -20.98
C PRO A 518 -20.96 -20.56 -21.96
N GLU A 519 -21.71 -21.22 -22.84
CA GLU A 519 -22.70 -20.57 -23.69
C GLU A 519 -23.97 -20.19 -22.93
N SER A 520 -24.29 -20.93 -21.86
CA SER A 520 -25.48 -20.73 -21.02
C SER A 520 -25.34 -21.47 -19.68
N GLY A 521 -26.22 -21.17 -18.72
CA GLY A 521 -26.37 -21.93 -17.47
C GLY A 521 -25.54 -21.38 -16.31
N PHE A 522 -24.80 -20.30 -16.55
CA PHE A 522 -24.02 -19.59 -15.54
C PHE A 522 -24.37 -18.10 -15.58
N ASP A 523 -25.66 -17.78 -15.41
CA ASP A 523 -26.13 -16.40 -15.35
C ASP A 523 -25.74 -15.77 -14.01
N ALA A 524 -24.69 -14.96 -14.03
CA ALA A 524 -24.23 -14.24 -12.86
C ALA A 524 -25.21 -13.17 -12.33
N GLY A 525 -26.30 -12.87 -13.06
CA GLY A 525 -27.43 -12.07 -12.60
C GLY A 525 -28.31 -12.80 -11.57
N ASP A 526 -28.41 -14.12 -11.64
CA ASP A 526 -29.02 -14.97 -10.63
C ASP A 526 -27.95 -15.54 -9.70
N GLY A 527 -27.64 -14.82 -8.62
CA GLY A 527 -26.58 -15.22 -7.69
C GLY A 527 -26.79 -16.59 -7.04
N ALA A 528 -28.04 -16.99 -6.77
CA ALA A 528 -28.34 -18.28 -6.15
C ALA A 528 -28.25 -19.42 -7.17
N GLY A 529 -28.90 -19.25 -8.34
CA GLY A 529 -28.84 -20.23 -9.44
C GLY A 529 -27.42 -20.45 -9.95
N HIS A 530 -26.64 -19.37 -10.12
CA HIS A 530 -25.24 -19.44 -10.50
C HIS A 530 -24.38 -20.21 -9.49
N THR A 531 -24.59 -19.98 -8.18
CA THR A 531 -23.87 -20.70 -7.13
C THR A 531 -24.20 -22.19 -7.16
N GLN A 532 -25.47 -22.54 -7.36
CA GLN A 532 -25.90 -23.92 -7.49
C GLN A 532 -25.30 -24.60 -8.74
N ALA A 533 -25.22 -23.87 -9.87
CA ALA A 533 -24.59 -24.36 -11.09
C ALA A 533 -23.10 -24.66 -10.88
N ILE A 534 -22.37 -23.80 -10.15
CA ILE A 534 -20.97 -24.05 -9.78
C ILE A 534 -20.85 -25.31 -8.90
N ILE A 535 -21.69 -25.45 -7.87
CA ILE A 535 -21.69 -26.63 -6.98
C ILE A 535 -21.86 -27.92 -7.78
N ALA A 536 -22.78 -27.92 -8.74
CA ALA A 536 -23.05 -29.09 -9.57
C ALA A 536 -21.92 -29.40 -10.55
N TYR A 537 -21.33 -28.39 -11.17
CA TYR A 537 -20.39 -28.57 -12.28
C TYR A 537 -18.92 -28.66 -11.87
N LEU A 538 -18.51 -28.02 -10.78
CA LEU A 538 -17.10 -27.93 -10.39
C LEU A 538 -16.42 -29.30 -10.17
N PRO A 539 -17.06 -30.31 -9.55
CA PRO A 539 -16.48 -31.66 -9.44
C PRO A 539 -16.26 -32.34 -10.79
N VAL A 540 -17.18 -32.13 -11.74
CA VAL A 540 -17.07 -32.67 -13.10
C VAL A 540 -15.96 -31.95 -13.88
N LEU A 541 -15.89 -30.63 -13.75
CA LEU A 541 -14.89 -29.80 -14.42
C LEU A 541 -13.46 -30.16 -14.01
N LEU A 542 -13.25 -30.44 -12.72
CA LEU A 542 -11.94 -30.71 -12.12
C LEU A 542 -11.66 -32.20 -11.91
N GLU A 543 -12.48 -33.09 -12.47
CA GLU A 543 -12.36 -34.55 -12.28
C GLU A 543 -10.97 -35.08 -12.66
N LYS A 544 -10.32 -34.49 -13.67
CA LYS A 544 -9.01 -34.94 -14.18
C LYS A 544 -7.83 -34.11 -13.67
N ASP A 545 -8.11 -33.01 -12.99
CA ASP A 545 -7.09 -32.10 -12.50
C ASP A 545 -6.49 -32.57 -11.18
N LYS A 546 -5.16 -32.54 -11.08
CA LYS A 546 -4.46 -32.80 -9.81
C LYS A 546 -4.29 -31.54 -8.97
N ALA A 547 -4.11 -30.40 -9.64
CA ALA A 547 -3.88 -29.12 -8.99
C ALA A 547 -4.66 -28.01 -9.71
N ALA A 548 -5.53 -27.33 -8.97
CA ALA A 548 -6.34 -26.25 -9.51
C ALA A 548 -6.42 -25.06 -8.57
N LEU A 549 -6.62 -23.88 -9.15
CA LEU A 549 -6.89 -22.63 -8.44
C LEU A 549 -8.30 -22.14 -8.81
N VAL A 550 -9.20 -22.08 -7.83
CA VAL A 550 -10.57 -21.59 -8.00
C VAL A 550 -10.71 -20.22 -7.34
N LEU A 551 -11.04 -19.22 -8.14
CA LEU A 551 -11.12 -17.81 -7.74
C LEU A 551 -12.57 -17.33 -7.70
N PHE A 552 -12.97 -16.77 -6.56
CA PHE A 552 -14.30 -16.23 -6.32
C PHE A 552 -14.27 -14.70 -6.18
N SER A 553 -15.30 -14.03 -6.69
CA SER A 553 -15.45 -12.57 -6.50
C SER A 553 -16.07 -12.19 -5.16
N SER A 554 -16.67 -13.15 -4.44
CA SER A 554 -17.32 -12.94 -3.15
C SER A 554 -17.00 -14.07 -2.17
N ARG A 555 -16.65 -13.72 -0.93
CA ARG A 555 -16.41 -14.69 0.15
C ARG A 555 -17.65 -15.52 0.45
N ARG A 556 -18.83 -14.91 0.38
CA ARG A 556 -20.10 -15.62 0.58
C ARG A 556 -20.26 -16.75 -0.44
N GLN A 557 -20.08 -16.47 -1.73
CA GLN A 557 -20.19 -17.50 -2.77
C GLN A 557 -19.13 -18.60 -2.61
N MET A 558 -17.89 -18.24 -2.27
CA MET A 558 -16.84 -19.23 -2.00
C MET A 558 -17.24 -20.20 -0.89
N GLN A 559 -17.80 -19.68 0.21
CA GLN A 559 -18.27 -20.47 1.34
C GLN A 559 -19.50 -21.30 0.96
N ASP A 560 -20.50 -20.71 0.30
CA ASP A 560 -21.70 -21.41 -0.16
C ASP A 560 -21.35 -22.59 -1.08
N VAL A 561 -20.41 -22.38 -2.03
CA VAL A 561 -19.89 -23.47 -2.89
C VAL A 561 -19.14 -24.51 -2.06
N LEU A 562 -18.23 -24.09 -1.17
CA LEU A 562 -17.49 -25.02 -0.32
C LEU A 562 -18.43 -25.90 0.50
N TYR A 563 -19.47 -25.34 1.12
CA TYR A 563 -20.45 -26.10 1.90
C TYR A 563 -21.33 -27.01 1.04
N GLY A 564 -21.69 -26.59 -0.17
CA GLY A 564 -22.52 -27.35 -1.09
C GLY A 564 -21.84 -28.56 -1.75
N LEU A 565 -20.51 -28.61 -1.77
CA LEU A 565 -19.73 -29.72 -2.34
C LEU A 565 -19.81 -30.99 -1.46
N ASN A 566 -19.56 -32.16 -2.06
CA ASN A 566 -19.51 -33.43 -1.31
C ASN A 566 -18.23 -33.55 -0.46
N ASP A 567 -18.24 -34.44 0.53
CA ASP A 567 -17.13 -34.57 1.49
C ASP A 567 -15.83 -35.07 0.85
N GLU A 568 -15.94 -35.90 -0.21
CA GLU A 568 -14.78 -36.35 -0.98
C GLU A 568 -14.05 -35.18 -1.64
N PHE A 569 -14.78 -34.32 -2.36
CA PHE A 569 -14.19 -33.16 -3.03
C PHE A 569 -13.66 -32.14 -2.01
N LYS A 570 -14.41 -31.89 -0.93
CA LYS A 570 -13.98 -31.02 0.17
C LYS A 570 -12.63 -31.45 0.76
N SER A 571 -12.35 -32.75 0.81
CA SER A 571 -11.08 -33.27 1.35
C SER A 571 -9.84 -32.84 0.56
N TRP A 572 -10.00 -32.44 -0.72
CA TRP A 572 -8.93 -31.92 -1.56
C TRP A 572 -8.80 -30.38 -1.51
N VAL A 573 -9.77 -29.68 -0.92
CA VAL A 573 -9.83 -28.22 -0.95
C VAL A 573 -9.00 -27.60 0.18
N LEU A 574 -8.15 -26.65 -0.17
CA LEU A 574 -7.48 -25.74 0.75
C LEU A 574 -8.10 -24.35 0.61
N CYS A 575 -8.85 -23.90 1.61
CA CYS A 575 -9.48 -22.59 1.60
C CYS A 575 -8.53 -21.52 2.16
N GLN A 576 -8.52 -20.34 1.53
CA GLN A 576 -7.71 -19.21 1.99
C GLN A 576 -8.04 -18.70 3.39
N ASP A 577 -9.24 -18.97 3.90
CA ASP A 577 -9.66 -18.50 5.23
C ASP A 577 -9.10 -19.43 6.34
N ASP A 578 -8.58 -20.63 6.01
CA ASP A 578 -8.09 -21.62 6.97
C ASP A 578 -6.60 -21.47 7.31
N TYR A 579 -5.82 -20.85 6.42
CA TYR A 579 -4.37 -20.79 6.52
C TYR A 579 -3.81 -19.46 6.04
N SER A 580 -2.65 -19.05 6.56
CA SER A 580 -1.90 -17.96 5.93
C SER A 580 -1.53 -18.35 4.49
N LYS A 581 -1.46 -17.36 3.60
CA LYS A 581 -1.18 -17.57 2.17
C LYS A 581 0.09 -18.40 1.92
N GLN A 582 1.17 -18.15 2.65
CA GLN A 582 2.42 -18.90 2.55
C GLN A 582 2.26 -20.37 2.98
N LEU A 583 1.56 -20.61 4.10
CA LEU A 583 1.30 -21.96 4.58
C LEU A 583 0.37 -22.74 3.65
N LEU A 584 -0.64 -22.06 3.09
CA LEU A 584 -1.56 -22.62 2.10
C LEU A 584 -0.80 -23.10 0.86
N ILE A 585 0.05 -22.25 0.27
CA ILE A 585 0.86 -22.61 -0.89
C ILE A 585 1.80 -23.78 -0.55
N LYS A 586 2.43 -23.77 0.62
CA LYS A 586 3.31 -24.85 1.07
C LYS A 586 2.56 -26.18 1.17
N LYS A 587 1.41 -26.21 1.82
CA LYS A 587 0.55 -27.41 1.95
C LYS A 587 0.11 -27.93 0.59
N HIS A 588 -0.29 -27.02 -0.30
CA HIS A 588 -0.68 -27.35 -1.65
C HIS A 588 0.46 -28.04 -2.42
N LYS A 589 1.67 -27.44 -2.42
CA LYS A 589 2.84 -28.04 -3.07
C LYS A 589 3.17 -29.42 -2.50
N GLN A 590 3.14 -29.57 -1.17
CA GLN A 590 3.39 -30.85 -0.50
C GLN A 590 2.39 -31.95 -0.91
N ALA A 591 1.10 -31.63 -1.00
CA ALA A 591 0.09 -32.57 -1.44
C ALA A 591 0.31 -32.99 -2.91
N VAL A 592 0.56 -32.02 -3.79
CA VAL A 592 0.83 -32.29 -5.21
C VAL A 592 2.10 -33.12 -5.40
N ASP A 593 3.16 -32.82 -4.64
CA ASP A 593 4.42 -33.59 -4.67
C ASP A 593 4.24 -35.02 -4.16
N ALA A 594 3.31 -35.24 -3.22
CA ALA A 594 2.91 -36.57 -2.76
C ALA A 594 2.03 -37.33 -3.78
N GLY A 595 1.62 -36.67 -4.86
CA GLY A 595 0.76 -37.22 -5.90
C GLY A 595 -0.74 -37.10 -5.61
N ASP A 596 -1.10 -36.47 -4.48
CA ASP A 596 -2.47 -36.21 -4.07
C ASP A 596 -3.10 -35.06 -4.87
N ARG A 597 -4.43 -35.01 -4.84
CA ARG A 597 -5.17 -33.85 -5.38
C ARG A 597 -5.14 -32.70 -4.39
N SER A 598 -4.97 -31.49 -4.91
CA SER A 598 -5.09 -30.29 -4.09
C SER A 598 -5.72 -29.16 -4.90
N ILE A 599 -6.77 -28.56 -4.37
CA ILE A 599 -7.53 -27.49 -5.03
C ILE A 599 -7.55 -26.29 -4.10
N ILE A 600 -7.07 -25.15 -4.56
CA ILE A 600 -7.07 -23.92 -3.76
C ILE A 600 -8.36 -23.16 -4.03
N PHE A 601 -9.08 -22.81 -2.97
CA PHE A 601 -10.18 -21.85 -3.02
C PHE A 601 -9.70 -20.50 -2.49
N GLY A 602 -9.78 -19.48 -3.35
CA GLY A 602 -9.31 -18.13 -3.05
C GLY A 602 -10.28 -17.05 -3.54
N LEU A 603 -10.20 -15.87 -2.95
CA LEU A 603 -10.83 -14.68 -3.53
C LEU A 603 -10.04 -14.17 -4.72
N ALA A 604 -10.64 -13.32 -5.55
CA ALA A 604 -9.97 -12.70 -6.70
C ALA A 604 -8.66 -11.99 -6.29
N SER A 605 -8.54 -11.45 -5.07
CA SER A 605 -7.31 -10.86 -4.54
C SER A 605 -6.15 -11.86 -4.38
N MET A 606 -6.43 -13.17 -4.35
CA MET A 606 -5.42 -14.22 -4.33
C MET A 606 -4.78 -14.46 -5.71
N SER A 607 -5.35 -13.91 -6.79
CA SER A 607 -4.73 -13.98 -8.11
C SER A 607 -3.37 -13.27 -8.19
N GLU A 608 -3.09 -12.34 -7.29
CA GLU A 608 -1.80 -11.66 -7.20
C GLU A 608 -0.88 -12.33 -6.17
N GLY A 609 0.44 -12.33 -6.39
CA GLY A 609 1.43 -12.82 -5.41
C GLY A 609 1.37 -14.32 -5.05
N VAL A 610 0.78 -15.17 -5.89
CA VAL A 610 0.83 -16.65 -5.77
C VAL A 610 1.68 -17.22 -6.90
N ASP A 611 2.68 -18.06 -6.57
CA ASP A 611 3.58 -18.70 -7.53
C ASP A 611 3.45 -20.24 -7.51
N LEU A 612 2.73 -20.75 -8.51
CA LEU A 612 2.38 -22.16 -8.70
C LEU A 612 2.76 -22.63 -10.12
N PRO A 613 4.06 -22.86 -10.40
CA PRO A 613 4.51 -23.30 -11.72
C PRO A 613 4.18 -24.77 -12.00
N GLY A 614 3.96 -25.12 -13.27
CA GLY A 614 3.83 -26.50 -13.74
C GLY A 614 2.73 -27.30 -13.05
N ALA A 615 3.10 -28.45 -12.49
CA ALA A 615 2.16 -29.38 -11.88
C ALA A 615 1.38 -28.79 -10.69
N TYR A 616 1.82 -27.66 -10.13
CA TYR A 616 1.15 -26.98 -9.03
C TYR A 616 -0.07 -26.14 -9.48
N CYS A 617 -0.28 -25.92 -10.78
CA CYS A 617 -1.52 -25.31 -11.26
C CYS A 617 -1.74 -25.65 -12.73
N THR A 618 -2.61 -26.64 -13.00
CA THR A 618 -2.99 -27.02 -14.37
C THR A 618 -4.33 -26.46 -14.79
N HIS A 619 -5.10 -25.94 -13.84
CA HIS A 619 -6.42 -25.37 -14.09
C HIS A 619 -6.66 -24.14 -13.23
N VAL A 620 -6.96 -23.01 -13.89
CA VAL A 620 -7.48 -21.81 -13.21
C VAL A 620 -8.98 -21.71 -13.49
N VAL A 621 -9.80 -21.74 -12.45
CA VAL A 621 -11.25 -21.57 -12.55
C VAL A 621 -11.62 -20.21 -11.95
N ILE A 622 -12.29 -19.38 -12.74
CA ILE A 622 -12.81 -18.08 -12.32
C ILE A 622 -14.32 -18.23 -12.23
N ALA A 623 -14.84 -18.20 -11.01
CA ALA A 623 -16.25 -18.45 -10.73
C ALA A 623 -17.17 -17.41 -11.39
N LYS A 624 -16.74 -16.14 -11.45
CA LYS A 624 -17.52 -15.02 -12.00
C LYS A 624 -16.58 -13.92 -12.49
N LEU A 625 -17.01 -13.12 -13.47
CA LEU A 625 -16.24 -11.94 -13.88
C LEU A 625 -15.98 -11.01 -12.68
N PRO A 626 -14.73 -10.58 -12.44
CA PRO A 626 -14.30 -9.92 -11.21
C PRO A 626 -14.64 -8.42 -11.18
N PHE A 627 -15.90 -8.08 -11.46
CA PHE A 627 -16.40 -6.72 -11.28
C PHE A 627 -16.37 -6.33 -9.80
N ALA A 628 -15.78 -5.18 -9.50
CA ALA A 628 -15.84 -4.61 -8.16
C ALA A 628 -17.29 -4.27 -7.80
N VAL A 629 -17.68 -4.56 -6.56
CA VAL A 629 -18.88 -3.92 -6.00
C VAL A 629 -18.43 -2.53 -5.55
N PRO A 630 -19.03 -1.44 -6.07
CA PRO A 630 -18.64 -0.09 -5.69
C PRO A 630 -19.22 0.23 -4.31
N ASP A 631 -18.77 -0.48 -3.29
CA ASP A 631 -19.08 -0.17 -1.89
C ASP A 631 -18.07 0.82 -1.33
N ASN A 632 -16.94 1.03 -2.02
CA ASN A 632 -15.94 2.01 -1.63
C ASN A 632 -16.46 3.43 -1.91
N PRO A 633 -16.48 4.33 -0.90
CA PRO A 633 -16.87 5.73 -1.08
C PRO A 633 -16.14 6.45 -2.22
N VAL A 634 -14.85 6.17 -2.41
CA VAL A 634 -14.05 6.79 -3.47
C VAL A 634 -14.56 6.38 -4.85
N ASP A 635 -14.76 5.09 -5.08
CA ASP A 635 -15.24 4.57 -6.37
C ASP A 635 -16.68 5.04 -6.65
N LEU A 636 -17.51 5.17 -5.61
CA LEU A 636 -18.86 5.75 -5.70
C LEU A 636 -18.83 7.21 -6.13
N THR A 637 -18.00 8.05 -5.47
CA THR A 637 -17.86 9.46 -5.84
C THR A 637 -17.30 9.61 -7.24
N LEU A 638 -16.27 8.83 -7.61
CA LEU A 638 -15.70 8.81 -8.96
C LEU A 638 -16.76 8.45 -10.01
N GLY A 639 -17.54 7.39 -9.78
CA GLY A 639 -18.61 7.01 -10.68
C GLY A 639 -19.71 8.08 -10.82
N GLN A 640 -20.02 8.81 -9.75
CA GLN A 640 -20.99 9.91 -9.81
C GLN A 640 -20.46 11.12 -10.58
N TRP A 641 -19.18 11.46 -10.39
CA TRP A 641 -18.51 12.55 -11.12
C TRP A 641 -18.44 12.26 -12.62
N MET A 642 -18.03 11.04 -13.01
CA MET A 642 -18.01 10.62 -14.41
C MET A 642 -19.39 10.65 -15.06
N LYS A 643 -20.44 10.23 -14.36
CA LYS A 643 -21.83 10.35 -14.84
C LYS A 643 -22.22 11.80 -15.08
N ALA A 644 -21.79 12.72 -14.22
CA ALA A 644 -22.06 14.16 -14.39
C ALA A 644 -21.38 14.74 -15.64
N GLN A 645 -20.28 14.13 -16.09
CA GLN A 645 -19.59 14.45 -17.36
C GLN A 645 -20.18 13.73 -18.58
N GLY A 646 -21.25 12.94 -18.42
CA GLY A 646 -21.86 12.16 -19.49
C GLY A 646 -21.14 10.85 -19.83
N LEU A 647 -20.16 10.43 -19.02
CA LEU A 647 -19.46 9.16 -19.16
C LEU A 647 -20.22 8.03 -18.46
N ASN A 648 -19.94 6.78 -18.85
CA ASN A 648 -20.51 5.58 -18.23
C ASN A 648 -19.48 4.88 -17.33
N PRO A 649 -19.54 5.01 -15.99
CA PRO A 649 -18.54 4.43 -15.09
C PRO A 649 -18.38 2.92 -15.23
N PHE A 650 -19.45 2.21 -15.60
CA PHE A 650 -19.36 0.77 -15.80
C PHE A 650 -18.44 0.44 -16.98
N GLN A 651 -18.56 1.18 -18.09
CA GLN A 651 -17.72 0.98 -19.27
C GLN A 651 -16.31 1.55 -19.08
N GLU A 652 -16.17 2.70 -18.43
CA GLU A 652 -14.90 3.42 -18.31
C GLU A 652 -14.05 2.98 -17.11
N LEU A 653 -14.65 2.39 -16.06
CA LEU A 653 -13.92 1.89 -14.88
C LEU A 653 -14.10 0.39 -14.70
N SER A 654 -15.35 -0.06 -14.52
CA SER A 654 -15.61 -1.42 -14.06
C SER A 654 -15.18 -2.49 -15.07
N VAL A 655 -15.39 -2.26 -16.37
CA VAL A 655 -14.97 -3.18 -17.44
C VAL A 655 -13.43 -3.22 -17.57
N PRO A 656 -12.70 -2.09 -17.69
CA PRO A 656 -11.24 -2.06 -17.65
C PRO A 656 -10.63 -2.79 -16.45
N GLU A 657 -11.11 -2.52 -15.24
CA GLU A 657 -10.60 -3.18 -14.02
C GLU A 657 -10.87 -4.68 -14.02
N ALA A 658 -12.07 -5.10 -14.44
CA ALA A 658 -12.41 -6.51 -14.55
C ALA A 658 -11.54 -7.23 -15.59
N ALA A 659 -11.25 -6.58 -16.72
CA ALA A 659 -10.35 -7.10 -17.75
C ALA A 659 -8.94 -7.30 -17.18
N MET A 660 -8.37 -6.30 -16.52
CA MET A 660 -7.04 -6.39 -15.89
C MET A 660 -6.96 -7.55 -14.87
N LYS A 661 -7.93 -7.63 -13.95
CA LYS A 661 -8.01 -8.71 -12.96
C LYS A 661 -8.13 -10.09 -13.61
N LEU A 662 -8.87 -10.20 -14.71
CA LEU A 662 -9.02 -11.45 -15.45
C LEU A 662 -7.71 -11.87 -16.12
N VAL A 663 -6.98 -10.94 -16.71
CA VAL A 663 -5.65 -11.20 -17.28
C VAL A 663 -4.68 -11.64 -16.18
N GLN A 664 -4.65 -10.96 -15.04
CA GLN A 664 -3.80 -11.32 -13.89
C GLN A 664 -4.09 -12.72 -13.35
N ALA A 665 -5.38 -13.06 -13.23
CA ALA A 665 -5.84 -14.39 -12.83
C ALA A 665 -5.42 -15.46 -13.83
N SER A 666 -5.63 -15.22 -15.13
CA SER A 666 -5.22 -16.15 -16.19
C SER A 666 -3.70 -16.37 -16.25
N GLY A 667 -2.92 -15.32 -15.98
CA GLY A 667 -1.45 -15.36 -15.95
C GLY A 667 -0.86 -16.18 -14.80
N ARG A 668 -1.71 -16.76 -13.92
CA ARG A 668 -1.27 -17.75 -12.93
C ARG A 668 -1.05 -19.14 -13.53
N LEU A 669 -1.71 -19.45 -14.66
CA LEU A 669 -1.60 -20.75 -15.31
C LEU A 669 -0.22 -20.97 -15.94
N LEU A 670 0.30 -19.98 -16.65
CA LEU A 670 1.53 -20.10 -17.44
C LEU A 670 2.67 -19.31 -16.79
N ARG A 671 3.61 -20.03 -16.15
CA ARG A 671 4.79 -19.45 -15.47
C ARG A 671 6.08 -19.74 -16.21
N ASN A 672 6.18 -20.87 -16.88
CA ASN A 672 7.31 -21.26 -17.71
C ASN A 672 6.86 -21.77 -19.08
N GLU A 673 7.80 -21.92 -20.01
CA GLU A 673 7.54 -22.28 -21.42
C GLU A 673 6.99 -23.70 -21.61
N LYS A 674 7.08 -24.56 -20.57
CA LYS A 674 6.58 -25.94 -20.59
C LYS A 674 5.21 -26.08 -19.93
N ASP A 675 4.71 -25.03 -19.29
CA ASP A 675 3.42 -25.07 -18.61
C ASP A 675 2.30 -25.19 -19.65
N GLN A 676 1.31 -26.02 -19.33
CA GLN A 676 0.12 -26.22 -20.13
C GLN A 676 -1.08 -26.39 -19.20
N GLY A 677 -2.27 -26.01 -19.68
CA GLY A 677 -3.48 -26.26 -18.91
C GLY A 677 -4.72 -25.54 -19.44
N SER A 678 -5.70 -25.33 -18.57
CA SER A 678 -6.96 -24.69 -18.91
C SER A 678 -7.31 -23.54 -17.98
N ILE A 679 -7.96 -22.52 -18.54
CA ILE A 679 -8.64 -21.46 -17.80
C ILE A 679 -10.12 -21.63 -18.06
N THR A 680 -10.95 -21.73 -17.01
CA THR A 680 -12.40 -21.77 -17.16
C THR A 680 -13.02 -20.57 -16.47
N VAL A 681 -13.79 -19.78 -17.22
CA VAL A 681 -14.57 -18.67 -16.68
C VAL A 681 -16.02 -19.09 -16.65
N LEU A 682 -16.57 -19.32 -15.46
CA LEU A 682 -17.95 -19.79 -15.25
C LEU A 682 -18.95 -18.63 -15.28
N ASP A 683 -18.91 -17.79 -16.33
CA ASP A 683 -19.78 -16.62 -16.47
C ASP A 683 -20.15 -16.42 -17.95
N GLU A 684 -21.41 -16.66 -18.30
CA GLU A 684 -21.88 -16.59 -19.69
C GLU A 684 -21.82 -15.17 -20.27
N ARG A 685 -21.75 -14.13 -19.41
CA ARG A 685 -21.70 -12.72 -19.85
C ARG A 685 -20.46 -12.40 -20.67
N LEU A 686 -19.40 -13.18 -20.51
CA LEU A 686 -18.18 -13.05 -21.32
C LEU A 686 -18.45 -13.32 -22.82
N LEU A 687 -19.44 -14.15 -23.15
CA LEU A 687 -19.88 -14.38 -24.55
C LEU A 687 -21.14 -13.58 -24.91
N THR A 688 -22.06 -13.37 -23.97
CA THR A 688 -23.39 -12.81 -24.26
C THR A 688 -23.47 -11.28 -24.23
N ARG A 689 -22.53 -10.59 -23.54
CA ARG A 689 -22.53 -9.13 -23.41
C ARG A 689 -21.50 -8.48 -24.34
N GLN A 690 -21.79 -7.27 -24.81
CA GLN A 690 -20.92 -6.52 -25.72
C GLN A 690 -19.52 -6.26 -25.14
N TYR A 691 -19.44 -5.92 -23.84
CA TYR A 691 -18.15 -5.73 -23.15
C TYR A 691 -17.37 -7.05 -23.03
N GLY A 692 -18.03 -8.20 -23.08
CA GLY A 692 -17.39 -9.52 -22.97
C GLY A 692 -16.40 -9.75 -24.11
N LYS A 693 -16.75 -9.32 -25.33
CA LYS A 693 -15.83 -9.35 -26.47
C LYS A 693 -14.58 -8.50 -26.22
N ALA A 694 -14.75 -7.27 -25.72
CA ALA A 694 -13.61 -6.40 -25.43
C ALA A 694 -12.68 -6.98 -24.36
N ILE A 695 -13.25 -7.64 -23.33
CA ILE A 695 -12.48 -8.36 -22.32
C ILE A 695 -11.72 -9.53 -22.96
N LEU A 696 -12.37 -10.36 -23.78
CA LEU A 696 -11.73 -11.49 -24.47
C LEU A 696 -10.59 -11.03 -25.37
N ASP A 697 -10.80 -9.98 -26.15
CA ASP A 697 -9.79 -9.40 -27.06
C ASP A 697 -8.58 -8.82 -26.30
N SER A 698 -8.72 -8.55 -25.00
CA SER A 698 -7.63 -8.08 -24.13
C SER A 698 -6.85 -9.20 -23.42
N MET A 699 -7.38 -10.43 -23.43
CA MET A 699 -6.70 -11.59 -22.87
C MET A 699 -5.58 -12.06 -23.81
N PRO A 700 -4.58 -12.79 -23.31
CA PRO A 700 -3.67 -13.53 -24.17
C PRO A 700 -4.44 -14.44 -25.13
N ASP A 701 -3.85 -14.72 -26.30
CA ASP A 701 -4.46 -15.50 -27.40
C ASP A 701 -4.63 -16.99 -27.05
N TYR A 702 -5.40 -17.30 -26.01
CA TYR A 702 -5.76 -18.65 -25.63
C TYR A 702 -6.71 -19.26 -26.65
N ARG A 703 -6.64 -20.59 -26.85
CA ARG A 703 -7.64 -21.28 -27.67
C ARG A 703 -8.99 -21.24 -26.97
N LEU A 704 -9.95 -20.51 -27.52
CA LEU A 704 -11.29 -20.41 -26.97
C LEU A 704 -12.12 -21.68 -27.24
N GLU A 705 -12.65 -22.28 -26.19
CA GLU A 705 -13.57 -23.41 -26.22
C GLU A 705 -14.89 -23.00 -25.56
N LYS A 706 -16.00 -23.15 -26.28
CA LYS A 706 -17.34 -22.88 -25.77
C LYS A 706 -17.96 -24.19 -25.31
N PHE A 707 -18.61 -24.20 -24.16
CA PHE A 707 -19.26 -25.40 -23.64
C PHE A 707 -20.69 -25.11 -23.16
N ARG A 708 -21.50 -26.16 -23.05
CA ARG A 708 -22.79 -26.13 -22.37
C ARG A 708 -22.71 -27.11 -21.19
N PRO A 709 -22.99 -26.67 -19.95
CA PRO A 709 -23.15 -27.61 -18.85
C PRO A 709 -24.35 -28.51 -19.17
N GLU A 710 -24.13 -29.82 -19.24
CA GLU A 710 -25.19 -30.83 -19.40
C GLU A 710 -25.92 -31.09 -18.08
#